data_AF-A0A3C0PG76-F1
#
_entry.id   AF-A0A3C0PG76-F1
#
_cell.length_a   1.000
_cell.length_b   1.000
_cell.length_c   1.000
_cell.angle_alpha   90.00
_cell.angle_beta   90.00
_cell.angle_gamma   90.00
#
_symmetry.space_group_name_H-M   'P 1'
#
loop_
_entity.id
_entity.type
_entity.pdbx_description
1 polymer ?
#
loop_
_entity_poly.entity_id
_entity_poly.type
_entity_poly.pdbx_seq_one_letter_code
_entity_poly.pdbx_strand_id
1 'polypeptide(L)'
;MDKDINCFVKYKKFIAWCEIAALLHDIGKLSSVWLEYRRAWQEKNQPKWNYYNDPHCNDFFHCHDQKIASFNDLKNTLQQKINSTIWPSESDYPYPSELDTLYIEKIVNCHECCSSGKPFLFQLKLADSIDSAYDRNNPLFCREQKTSQLFDTEVFGHECDKKQSKISKTLTEADYAELYLRGVPPSPHPVDFNDIDNKRIKLYEYLNTDNRLGKYLDNPNQKQRLKILGAIRAALDYGMADTCRPGNDTTLWEHSYSVANLFKAAVLRYIATGKFYENFNDFRFSIVGIGWDGMSYLANVPRLNDALGRQQVIYSTIDKVRENLEWELPCGSLVYWDVNQAVFLMPDGLDKDQIMSAVKPIFRSSTNCDLFPKIFIENDCSSLTAIIKVTDNLRKKRHIPVNNFDKYDLDNFRKGLETGSDLCKVCKRRTVIKSGLCQPCIDNHDNSAKESRKKRTTAFLSEIVRGNTIHNSKRIALVAVHFGFANWLSGRMHRTMMVTEAKGIQDEIANLGNINYGKDGTGEPYSIIDNNRKEHRKNWDKTYNYHKILQDMERLLDPPSSDQYIDATMFVYGSRASKELEEGVKRFLTSRDVLLNQFNSDYGFLNINSIKKENLAIALCTKTPTPSTLLDTWHAPYRFLKELSVPAHGNDNVQKWLEVVEKAEHQIVECEFKQDKDNITFGFPYKCISPSGNRFEAIFFSEDSTERNDHIKKCFVIEGKLSKIDSGQEHKIYDTEIPKDNPVFIGVKMTDGGTEEYWPVREVLLSPDLGLLMVPAEHAFDVATKIERKYNEEFGKVRGRLSMNIGLLYFNYKHPVYLVLDAARRMIEGFEERDAEEFESVVVNSNPEEGTNGRNHFDVKIQGTGRICPFEIEYKLGDGETDFHHPYIYTTAENNRNDSSFFKTISWENNELCGMIHFFFLKKRAPP
;
A
#
# COMPACT_ATOMS: atom_id res chain seq x y z
N MET A 1 -21.33 15.09 14.01
CA MET A 1 -22.51 14.20 14.03
C MET A 1 -22.74 13.78 15.47
N ASP A 2 -23.97 13.59 15.92
CA ASP A 2 -24.26 13.11 17.30
C ASP A 2 -24.86 11.68 17.32
N LYS A 3 -24.79 10.93 16.22
CA LYS A 3 -25.37 9.58 16.13
C LYS A 3 -24.38 8.49 16.54
N ASP A 4 -24.92 7.47 17.20
CA ASP A 4 -24.23 6.24 17.57
C ASP A 4 -23.73 5.48 16.33
N ILE A 5 -22.46 5.08 16.33
CA ILE A 5 -21.80 4.24 15.32
C ILE A 5 -22.58 2.94 15.02
N ASN A 6 -23.36 2.44 15.98
CA ASN A 6 -24.22 1.27 15.79
C ASN A 6 -25.36 1.50 14.77
N CYS A 7 -25.70 2.76 14.44
CA CYS A 7 -26.75 3.06 13.48
C CYS A 7 -26.48 2.48 12.08
N PHE A 8 -25.22 2.23 11.71
CA PHE A 8 -24.84 1.68 10.42
C PHE A 8 -25.13 0.18 10.29
N VAL A 9 -25.24 -0.55 11.41
CA VAL A 9 -25.43 -2.00 11.44
C VAL A 9 -26.71 -2.42 10.69
N LYS A 10 -27.80 -1.66 10.83
CA LYS A 10 -29.06 -1.93 10.13
C LYS A 10 -28.99 -1.71 8.61
N TYR A 11 -27.97 -1.02 8.11
CA TYR A 11 -27.75 -0.74 6.68
C TYR A 11 -26.67 -1.64 6.05
N LYS A 12 -26.18 -2.68 6.74
CA LYS A 12 -25.10 -3.57 6.24
C LYS A 12 -25.34 -4.06 4.81
N LYS A 13 -26.56 -4.47 4.46
CA LYS A 13 -26.89 -4.93 3.09
C LYS A 13 -26.69 -3.84 2.05
N PHE A 14 -27.19 -2.65 2.33
CA PHE A 14 -27.03 -1.49 1.46
C PHE A 14 -25.56 -1.05 1.32
N ILE A 15 -24.82 -1.03 2.43
CA ILE A 15 -23.40 -0.65 2.44
C ILE A 15 -22.56 -1.67 1.66
N ALA A 16 -22.83 -2.96 1.82
CA ALA A 16 -22.16 -4.02 1.05
C ALA A 16 -22.43 -3.89 -0.46
N TRP A 17 -23.66 -3.54 -0.83
CA TRP A 17 -23.99 -3.25 -2.23
C TRP A 17 -23.23 -2.04 -2.77
N CYS A 18 -23.19 -0.94 -2.01
CA CYS A 18 -22.45 0.28 -2.38
C CYS A 18 -20.95 0.02 -2.55
N GLU A 19 -20.36 -0.79 -1.67
CA GLU A 19 -18.96 -1.18 -1.74
C GLU A 19 -18.64 -1.93 -3.03
N ILE A 20 -19.43 -2.95 -3.40
CA ILE A 20 -19.23 -3.67 -4.66
C ILE A 20 -19.47 -2.76 -5.87
N ALA A 21 -20.52 -1.96 -5.85
CA ALA A 21 -20.85 -1.07 -6.95
C ALA A 21 -19.73 -0.05 -7.23
N ALA A 22 -19.15 0.54 -6.17
CA ALA A 22 -18.04 1.47 -6.30
C ALA A 22 -16.74 0.77 -6.67
N LEU A 23 -16.46 -0.45 -6.20
CA LEU A 23 -15.26 -1.18 -6.63
C LEU A 23 -15.30 -1.60 -8.10
N LEU A 24 -16.48 -1.83 -8.66
CA LEU A 24 -16.66 -2.23 -10.05
C LEU A 24 -16.92 -1.05 -11.00
N HIS A 25 -17.05 0.18 -10.50
CA HIS A 25 -17.50 1.33 -11.31
C HIS A 25 -16.65 1.54 -12.57
N ASP A 26 -15.35 1.26 -12.45
CA ASP A 26 -14.33 1.49 -13.47
C ASP A 26 -13.81 0.20 -14.13
N ILE A 27 -14.55 -0.90 -13.99
CA ILE A 27 -14.15 -2.20 -14.57
C ILE A 27 -13.91 -2.15 -16.08
N GLY A 28 -14.50 -1.18 -16.79
CA GLY A 28 -14.25 -0.97 -18.22
C GLY A 28 -12.81 -0.62 -18.57
N LYS A 29 -12.04 -0.05 -17.63
CA LYS A 29 -10.59 0.22 -17.80
C LYS A 29 -9.78 -1.08 -17.82
N LEU A 30 -10.30 -2.17 -17.24
CA LEU A 30 -9.74 -3.51 -17.36
C LEU A 30 -10.08 -4.12 -18.73
N SER A 31 -9.90 -3.40 -19.84
CA SER A 31 -10.19 -3.88 -21.20
C SER A 31 -9.17 -3.44 -22.23
N SER A 32 -8.89 -4.33 -23.19
CA SER A 32 -8.05 -4.03 -24.34
C SER A 32 -8.62 -2.89 -25.19
N VAL A 33 -9.94 -2.84 -25.36
CA VAL A 33 -10.66 -1.80 -26.13
C VAL A 33 -10.37 -0.40 -25.57
N TRP A 34 -10.39 -0.24 -24.25
CA TRP A 34 -10.07 1.05 -23.62
C TRP A 34 -8.61 1.44 -23.86
N LEU A 35 -7.67 0.52 -23.66
CA LEU A 35 -6.24 0.79 -23.88
C LEU A 35 -5.94 1.16 -25.34
N GLU A 36 -6.56 0.46 -26.30
CA GLU A 36 -6.41 0.76 -27.73
C GLU A 36 -6.94 2.15 -28.08
N TYR A 37 -8.10 2.51 -27.51
CA TYR A 37 -8.69 3.83 -27.69
C TYR A 37 -7.84 4.94 -27.07
N ARG A 38 -7.38 4.78 -25.82
CA ARG A 38 -6.53 5.77 -25.12
C ARG A 38 -5.20 6.01 -25.83
N ARG A 39 -4.63 4.98 -26.44
CA ARG A 39 -3.42 5.10 -27.27
C ARG A 39 -3.63 5.93 -28.54
N ALA A 40 -4.82 5.87 -29.15
CA ALA A 40 -5.05 6.33 -30.52
C ALA A 40 -5.88 7.62 -30.66
N TRP A 41 -6.64 8.04 -29.63
CA TRP A 41 -7.61 9.16 -29.76
C TRP A 41 -6.98 10.50 -30.18
N GLN A 42 -5.69 10.70 -29.93
CA GLN A 42 -4.97 11.91 -30.33
C GLN A 42 -4.59 11.92 -31.83
N GLU A 43 -4.66 10.79 -32.53
CA GLU A 43 -4.31 10.70 -33.96
C GLU A 43 -5.31 11.46 -34.85
N LYS A 44 -4.84 11.91 -36.02
CA LYS A 44 -5.62 12.78 -36.92
C LYS A 44 -6.90 12.12 -37.46
N ASN A 45 -6.88 10.81 -37.69
CA ASN A 45 -7.96 10.06 -38.33
C ASN A 45 -8.83 9.26 -37.35
N GLN A 46 -8.57 9.37 -36.04
CA GLN A 46 -9.31 8.65 -35.02
C GLN A 46 -10.42 9.52 -34.42
N PRO A 47 -11.49 8.91 -33.87
CA PRO A 47 -12.46 9.63 -33.07
C PRO A 47 -11.77 10.38 -31.92
N LYS A 48 -12.04 11.67 -31.85
CA LYS A 48 -11.50 12.54 -30.79
C LYS A 48 -12.12 12.19 -29.44
N TRP A 49 -11.32 12.26 -28.39
CA TRP A 49 -11.81 11.96 -27.04
C TRP A 49 -12.90 12.90 -26.58
N ASN A 50 -13.91 12.35 -25.92
CA ASN A 50 -14.88 13.06 -25.09
C ASN A 50 -15.54 12.12 -24.06
N TYR A 51 -16.15 12.72 -23.04
CA TYR A 51 -16.84 12.01 -21.95
C TYR A 51 -17.97 11.08 -22.43
N TYR A 52 -18.47 11.22 -23.65
CA TYR A 52 -19.57 10.42 -24.20
C TYR A 52 -19.09 9.37 -25.20
N ASN A 53 -17.78 9.20 -25.41
CA ASN A 53 -17.24 8.19 -26.32
C ASN A 53 -16.03 7.45 -25.76
N ASP A 54 -15.71 7.64 -24.48
CA ASP A 54 -14.71 6.81 -23.80
C ASP A 54 -15.32 5.42 -23.52
N PRO A 55 -14.75 4.34 -24.10
CA PRO A 55 -15.37 3.03 -24.10
C PRO A 55 -15.41 2.36 -22.72
N HIS A 56 -14.70 2.87 -21.70
CA HIS A 56 -14.73 2.24 -20.37
C HIS A 56 -16.04 2.47 -19.60
N CYS A 57 -16.70 3.60 -19.82
CA CYS A 57 -17.87 4.03 -19.05
C CYS A 57 -19.10 4.29 -19.92
N ASN A 58 -19.00 4.41 -21.24
CA ASN A 58 -20.18 4.64 -22.09
C ASN A 58 -20.75 3.33 -22.64
N ASP A 59 -21.75 2.79 -21.94
CA ASP A 59 -22.44 1.56 -22.31
C ASP A 59 -21.49 0.35 -22.49
N PHE A 60 -20.47 0.26 -21.64
CA PHE A 60 -19.36 -0.68 -21.76
C PHE A 60 -19.82 -2.13 -21.97
N PHE A 61 -20.75 -2.61 -21.13
CA PHE A 61 -21.19 -4.00 -21.19
C PHE A 61 -21.92 -4.37 -22.49
N HIS A 62 -22.64 -3.41 -23.09
CA HIS A 62 -23.40 -3.64 -24.31
C HIS A 62 -22.58 -3.36 -25.58
N CYS A 63 -21.75 -2.32 -25.56
CA CYS A 63 -21.00 -1.87 -26.74
C CYS A 63 -19.59 -2.46 -26.84
N HIS A 64 -18.95 -2.75 -25.70
CA HIS A 64 -17.51 -3.01 -25.64
C HIS A 64 -17.12 -4.34 -24.97
N ASP A 65 -18.05 -4.99 -24.26
CA ASP A 65 -17.77 -6.24 -23.54
C ASP A 65 -18.68 -7.41 -23.93
N GLN A 66 -18.51 -7.91 -25.15
CA GLN A 66 -19.22 -9.10 -25.63
C GLN A 66 -18.99 -10.35 -24.74
N LYS A 67 -17.89 -10.35 -23.96
CA LYS A 67 -17.49 -11.49 -23.12
C LYS A 67 -18.46 -11.72 -21.96
N ILE A 68 -19.15 -10.68 -21.45
CA ILE A 68 -20.12 -10.80 -20.36
C ILE A 68 -21.31 -11.70 -20.73
N ALA A 69 -21.62 -11.85 -22.02
CA ALA A 69 -22.75 -12.65 -22.50
C ALA A 69 -22.64 -14.14 -22.15
N SER A 70 -21.43 -14.65 -21.88
CA SER A 70 -21.19 -16.02 -21.44
C SER A 70 -21.49 -16.24 -19.95
N PHE A 71 -21.75 -15.18 -19.19
CA PHE A 71 -21.88 -15.20 -17.73
C PHE A 71 -23.28 -14.73 -17.30
N ASN A 72 -24.30 -15.55 -17.61
CA ASN A 72 -25.71 -15.18 -17.44
C ASN A 72 -26.07 -14.79 -15.99
N ASP A 73 -25.58 -15.52 -14.98
CA ASP A 73 -25.92 -15.23 -13.58
C ASP A 73 -25.31 -13.90 -13.13
N LEU A 74 -24.06 -13.65 -13.51
CA LEU A 74 -23.40 -12.37 -13.25
C LEU A 74 -24.10 -11.23 -13.96
N LYS A 75 -24.39 -11.38 -15.26
CA LYS A 75 -25.10 -10.37 -16.05
C LYS A 75 -26.45 -10.01 -15.42
N ASN A 76 -27.24 -11.02 -15.07
CA ASN A 76 -28.53 -10.83 -14.40
C ASN A 76 -28.37 -10.10 -13.06
N THR A 77 -27.33 -10.44 -12.30
CA THR A 77 -27.02 -9.78 -11.01
C THR A 77 -26.63 -8.30 -11.21
N LEU A 78 -25.80 -7.99 -12.20
CA LEU A 78 -25.38 -6.60 -12.49
C LEU A 78 -26.56 -5.72 -12.95
N GLN A 79 -27.57 -6.32 -13.57
CA GLN A 79 -28.81 -5.69 -14.06
C GLN A 79 -29.94 -5.69 -13.03
N GLN A 80 -29.74 -6.32 -11.86
CA GLN A 80 -30.74 -6.37 -10.81
C GLN A 80 -30.85 -5.00 -10.13
N LYS A 81 -32.03 -4.41 -10.21
CA LYS A 81 -32.35 -3.15 -9.53
C LYS A 81 -32.23 -3.31 -8.01
N ILE A 82 -31.78 -2.25 -7.35
CA ILE A 82 -31.85 -2.16 -5.89
C ILE A 82 -33.32 -2.31 -5.50
N ASN A 83 -33.60 -3.28 -4.63
CA ASN A 83 -34.92 -3.42 -4.04
C ASN A 83 -34.99 -2.58 -2.75
N SER A 84 -36.13 -1.94 -2.51
CA SER A 84 -36.50 -1.30 -1.24
C SER A 84 -36.20 -2.16 0.01
N THR A 85 -36.23 -3.49 -0.09
CA THR A 85 -35.91 -4.41 1.02
C THR A 85 -34.43 -4.43 1.44
N ILE A 86 -33.52 -3.89 0.63
CA ILE A 86 -32.11 -3.68 0.97
C ILE A 86 -31.96 -2.54 1.99
N TRP A 87 -32.90 -1.60 1.98
CA TRP A 87 -32.98 -0.50 2.95
C TRP A 87 -33.79 -0.92 4.17
N PRO A 88 -33.31 -0.65 5.40
CA PRO A 88 -33.99 -1.12 6.60
C PRO A 88 -35.35 -0.42 6.78
N SER A 89 -36.38 -1.18 7.13
CA SER A 89 -37.73 -0.66 7.43
C SER A 89 -37.75 0.27 8.65
N GLU A 90 -36.84 0.05 9.60
CA GLU A 90 -36.65 0.87 10.81
C GLU A 90 -35.68 2.05 10.56
N SER A 91 -35.53 2.50 9.31
CA SER A 91 -34.66 3.61 8.96
C SER A 91 -35.18 4.94 9.52
N ASP A 92 -34.25 5.78 10.00
CA ASP A 92 -34.59 7.13 10.48
C ASP A 92 -34.89 8.08 9.31
N TYR A 93 -34.46 7.69 8.10
CA TYR A 93 -34.63 8.45 6.86
C TYR A 93 -35.37 7.61 5.81
N PRO A 94 -36.22 8.22 4.98
CA PRO A 94 -36.93 7.50 3.93
C PRO A 94 -35.94 6.91 2.92
N TYR A 95 -36.33 5.78 2.32
CA TYR A 95 -35.62 5.21 1.19
C TYR A 95 -35.52 6.26 0.06
N PRO A 96 -34.32 6.58 -0.45
CA PRO A 96 -34.19 7.53 -1.55
C PRO A 96 -34.79 6.95 -2.83
N SER A 97 -35.83 7.59 -3.38
CA SER A 97 -36.54 7.12 -4.59
C SER A 97 -35.64 6.98 -5.83
N GLU A 98 -34.48 7.65 -5.85
CA GLU A 98 -33.48 7.50 -6.92
C GLU A 98 -32.96 6.06 -7.02
N LEU A 99 -32.85 5.36 -5.88
CA LEU A 99 -32.30 4.01 -5.79
C LEU A 99 -33.14 2.98 -6.57
N ASP A 100 -34.44 3.19 -6.75
CA ASP A 100 -35.33 2.28 -7.51
C ASP A 100 -34.94 2.10 -8.98
N THR A 101 -34.12 3.02 -9.49
CA THR A 101 -33.64 2.98 -10.88
C THR A 101 -32.19 2.56 -11.01
N LEU A 102 -31.51 2.28 -9.89
CA LEU A 102 -30.09 1.96 -9.86
C LEU A 102 -29.86 0.45 -9.85
N TYR A 103 -28.77 0.06 -10.51
CA TYR A 103 -28.20 -1.28 -10.58
C TYR A 103 -26.72 -1.11 -10.94
N ILE A 104 -25.90 -2.13 -10.73
CA ILE A 104 -24.43 -2.00 -10.81
C ILE A 104 -23.99 -1.64 -12.23
N GLU A 105 -24.56 -2.27 -13.26
CA GLU A 105 -24.24 -1.96 -14.66
C GLU A 105 -24.51 -0.48 -15.01
N LYS A 106 -25.58 0.11 -14.46
CA LYS A 106 -25.86 1.55 -14.66
C LYS A 106 -24.80 2.45 -14.03
N ILE A 107 -24.22 2.05 -12.90
CA ILE A 107 -23.13 2.80 -12.26
C ILE A 107 -21.89 2.77 -13.15
N VAL A 108 -21.52 1.60 -13.64
CA VAL A 108 -20.41 1.47 -14.60
C VAL A 108 -20.66 2.35 -15.83
N ASN A 109 -21.89 2.35 -16.34
CA ASN A 109 -22.23 3.05 -17.57
C ASN A 109 -22.44 4.57 -17.43
N CYS A 110 -22.51 5.13 -16.22
CA CYS A 110 -22.95 6.52 -16.03
C CYS A 110 -22.21 7.31 -14.94
N HIS A 111 -21.24 6.74 -14.23
CA HIS A 111 -20.60 7.43 -13.09
C HIS A 111 -19.99 8.80 -13.47
N GLU A 112 -19.40 8.94 -14.67
CA GLU A 112 -18.87 10.23 -15.15
C GLU A 112 -19.95 11.26 -15.54
N CYS A 113 -21.08 10.79 -16.10
CA CYS A 113 -22.11 11.64 -16.71
C CYS A 113 -23.14 12.21 -15.72
N CYS A 114 -22.94 12.03 -14.41
CA CYS A 114 -23.95 12.39 -13.41
C CYS A 114 -23.97 13.87 -13.04
N SER A 115 -25.17 14.42 -12.93
CA SER A 115 -25.45 15.79 -12.49
C SER A 115 -26.00 15.81 -11.07
N SER A 116 -26.00 16.98 -10.43
CA SER A 116 -26.55 17.21 -9.08
C SER A 116 -28.04 16.82 -8.94
N GLY A 117 -28.77 16.66 -10.06
CA GLY A 117 -30.15 16.14 -10.07
C GLY A 117 -30.28 14.65 -9.70
N LYS A 118 -29.16 13.96 -9.47
CA LYS A 118 -29.08 12.56 -9.01
C LYS A 118 -28.18 12.47 -7.75
N PRO A 119 -28.68 12.90 -6.57
CA PRO A 119 -27.86 13.12 -5.39
C PRO A 119 -27.04 11.92 -4.91
N PHE A 120 -27.57 10.69 -5.03
CA PHE A 120 -26.84 9.50 -4.61
C PHE A 120 -25.68 9.19 -5.54
N LEU A 121 -25.95 9.13 -6.86
CA LEU A 121 -24.91 8.83 -7.85
C LEU A 121 -23.87 9.97 -7.94
N PHE A 122 -24.29 11.19 -7.63
CA PHE A 122 -23.38 12.32 -7.46
C PHE A 122 -22.36 12.11 -6.34
N GLN A 123 -22.68 11.37 -5.26
CA GLN A 123 -21.68 11.08 -4.22
C GLN A 123 -20.54 10.19 -4.75
N LEU A 124 -20.84 9.23 -5.62
CA LEU A 124 -19.82 8.39 -6.27
C LEU A 124 -18.95 9.23 -7.18
N LYS A 125 -19.56 10.10 -7.99
CA LYS A 125 -18.84 11.05 -8.84
C LYS A 125 -17.94 11.99 -8.03
N LEU A 126 -18.39 12.45 -6.87
CA LEU A 126 -17.56 13.26 -5.96
C LEU A 126 -16.34 12.47 -5.49
N ALA A 127 -16.54 11.22 -5.03
CA ALA A 127 -15.46 10.35 -4.59
C ALA A 127 -14.44 10.07 -5.70
N ASP A 128 -14.92 9.72 -6.90
CA ASP A 128 -14.10 9.53 -8.10
C ASP A 128 -13.34 10.82 -8.47
N SER A 129 -14.03 11.96 -8.46
CA SER A 129 -13.40 13.26 -8.73
C SER A 129 -12.31 13.60 -7.72
N ILE A 130 -12.47 13.27 -6.44
CA ILE A 130 -11.44 13.50 -5.41
C ILE A 130 -10.23 12.59 -5.65
N ASP A 131 -10.45 11.31 -5.98
CA ASP A 131 -9.37 10.35 -6.23
C ASP A 131 -8.64 10.57 -7.55
N SER A 132 -9.35 11.03 -8.58
CA SER A 132 -8.78 11.47 -9.85
C SER A 132 -8.16 12.89 -9.76
N ALA A 133 -8.26 13.52 -8.58
CA ALA A 133 -7.94 14.93 -8.26
C ALA A 133 -8.55 15.97 -9.23
N TYR A 134 -9.72 15.66 -9.79
CA TYR A 134 -10.39 16.39 -10.86
C TYR A 134 -9.47 16.56 -12.08
N ASP A 135 -9.08 15.42 -12.65
CA ASP A 135 -8.22 15.28 -13.82
C ASP A 135 -6.86 16.01 -13.69
N ARG A 136 -6.20 15.73 -12.56
CA ARG A 136 -4.74 15.86 -12.34
C ARG A 136 -4.14 17.26 -12.38
N ASN A 137 -4.88 18.32 -12.01
CA ASN A 137 -4.34 19.68 -11.96
C ASN A 137 -3.64 20.15 -13.25
N ASN A 138 -3.79 19.45 -14.38
CA ASN A 138 -3.07 19.75 -15.60
C ASN A 138 -4.04 20.47 -16.54
N PRO A 139 -4.03 21.81 -16.57
CA PRO A 139 -4.61 22.57 -17.69
C PRO A 139 -4.15 22.07 -19.08
N LEU A 140 -2.99 21.45 -19.05
CA LEU A 140 -2.08 21.13 -20.11
C LEU A 140 -2.21 19.61 -20.33
N PHE A 141 -2.58 19.17 -21.53
CA PHE A 141 -3.13 17.82 -21.74
C PHE A 141 -2.13 16.66 -21.54
N CYS A 142 -2.70 15.51 -21.19
CA CYS A 142 -2.06 14.25 -20.88
C CYS A 142 -1.19 13.64 -22.01
N ARG A 143 0.03 13.21 -21.64
CA ARG A 143 0.90 12.41 -22.53
C ARG A 143 0.48 10.96 -22.48
N GLU A 144 -0.48 10.62 -23.33
CA GLU A 144 -0.78 9.23 -23.66
C GLU A 144 0.50 8.52 -24.10
N GLN A 145 0.67 7.28 -23.65
CA GLN A 145 1.71 6.41 -24.14
C GLN A 145 1.34 5.95 -25.56
N LYS A 146 1.90 6.60 -26.57
CA LYS A 146 1.61 6.35 -28.01
C LYS A 146 2.37 5.16 -28.59
N THR A 147 3.23 4.52 -27.79
CA THR A 147 4.02 3.37 -28.19
C THR A 147 3.16 2.13 -28.39
N SER A 148 3.63 1.16 -29.17
CA SER A 148 2.93 -0.11 -29.35
C SER A 148 2.77 -0.89 -28.04
N GLN A 149 3.72 -0.72 -27.12
CA GLN A 149 3.74 -1.27 -25.78
C GLN A 149 3.42 -0.19 -24.75
N LEU A 150 2.49 -0.45 -23.85
CA LEU A 150 2.22 0.39 -22.67
C LEU A 150 3.00 -0.12 -21.47
N PHE A 151 3.40 0.79 -20.58
CA PHE A 151 4.10 0.50 -19.35
C PHE A 151 3.33 1.04 -18.15
N ASP A 152 3.28 0.24 -17.10
CA ASP A 152 2.93 0.71 -15.77
C ASP A 152 4.16 1.39 -15.17
N THR A 153 3.94 2.53 -14.51
CA THR A 153 4.99 3.26 -13.80
C THR A 153 4.80 3.01 -12.30
N GLU A 154 5.86 2.85 -11.51
CA GLU A 154 5.72 2.89 -10.05
C GLU A 154 5.56 4.35 -9.60
N VAL A 155 4.96 4.62 -8.45
CA VAL A 155 4.87 5.99 -7.88
C VAL A 155 6.24 6.69 -7.70
N PHE A 156 7.31 5.90 -7.72
CA PHE A 156 8.70 6.35 -7.62
C PHE A 156 9.43 6.42 -8.98
N GLY A 157 8.71 6.21 -10.09
CA GLY A 157 9.16 6.37 -11.46
C GLY A 157 9.77 5.13 -12.12
N HIS A 158 9.84 3.99 -11.43
CA HIS A 158 10.38 2.76 -12.02
C HIS A 158 9.44 2.18 -13.07
N GLU A 159 10.00 1.82 -14.23
CA GLU A 159 9.33 1.08 -15.29
C GLU A 159 10.21 -0.10 -15.66
N CYS A 160 9.58 -1.24 -15.93
CA CYS A 160 10.29 -2.47 -16.25
C CYS A 160 9.92 -2.96 -17.65
N ASP A 161 10.91 -3.40 -18.42
CA ASP A 161 10.73 -3.99 -19.75
C ASP A 161 10.48 -5.50 -19.71
N LYS A 162 10.65 -6.12 -18.54
CA LYS A 162 10.43 -7.56 -18.35
C LYS A 162 8.95 -7.83 -18.21
N LYS A 163 8.44 -8.69 -19.10
CA LYS A 163 7.11 -9.28 -18.93
C LYS A 163 7.01 -9.93 -17.56
N GLN A 164 5.86 -9.73 -16.92
CA GLN A 164 5.60 -10.37 -15.65
C GLN A 164 5.68 -11.89 -15.81
N SER A 165 6.28 -12.58 -14.83
CA SER A 165 6.20 -14.03 -14.77
C SER A 165 4.73 -14.45 -14.67
N LYS A 166 4.29 -15.37 -15.54
CA LYS A 166 2.94 -15.94 -15.45
C LYS A 166 2.74 -16.49 -14.04
N ILE A 167 1.82 -15.91 -13.27
CA ILE A 167 1.32 -16.54 -12.04
C ILE A 167 0.60 -17.81 -12.49
N SER A 168 1.30 -18.94 -12.45
CA SER A 168 0.75 -20.25 -12.86
C SER A 168 -0.18 -20.85 -11.83
N LYS A 169 -0.25 -20.24 -10.63
CA LYS A 169 -1.04 -20.75 -9.51
C LYS A 169 -2.49 -20.28 -9.61
N THR A 170 -3.42 -21.23 -9.74
CA THR A 170 -4.85 -21.00 -9.51
C THR A 170 -5.04 -20.56 -8.06
N LEU A 171 -5.62 -19.38 -7.84
CA LEU A 171 -5.91 -18.87 -6.51
C LEU A 171 -7.07 -19.66 -5.89
N THR A 172 -6.86 -20.13 -4.65
CA THR A 172 -7.91 -20.73 -3.83
C THR A 172 -8.76 -19.67 -3.16
N GLU A 173 -9.90 -20.08 -2.60
CA GLU A 173 -10.76 -19.21 -1.78
C GLU A 173 -10.04 -18.56 -0.59
N ALA A 174 -9.06 -19.25 0.00
CA ALA A 174 -8.25 -18.70 1.08
C ALA A 174 -7.23 -17.69 0.56
N ASP A 175 -6.67 -17.93 -0.63
CA ASP A 175 -5.73 -17.01 -1.26
C ASP A 175 -6.40 -15.66 -1.58
N TYR A 176 -7.66 -15.65 -2.04
CA TYR A 176 -8.40 -14.40 -2.27
C TYR A 176 -8.63 -13.59 -0.99
N ALA A 177 -9.08 -14.23 0.09
CA ALA A 177 -9.28 -13.54 1.36
C ALA A 177 -7.96 -12.94 1.89
N GLU A 178 -6.86 -13.69 1.79
CA GLU A 178 -5.53 -13.21 2.16
C GLU A 178 -5.06 -12.05 1.25
N LEU A 179 -5.37 -12.10 -0.04
CA LEU A 179 -5.04 -11.03 -0.98
C LEU A 179 -5.75 -9.72 -0.63
N TYR A 180 -7.02 -9.75 -0.21
CA TYR A 180 -7.68 -8.54 0.28
C TYR A 180 -7.05 -8.04 1.59
N LEU A 181 -6.73 -8.93 2.52
CA LEU A 181 -6.22 -8.52 3.83
C LEU A 181 -4.79 -7.98 3.77
N ARG A 182 -3.90 -8.63 3.01
CA ARG A 182 -2.46 -8.38 3.03
C ARG A 182 -1.82 -8.34 1.65
N GLY A 183 -2.59 -8.39 0.56
CA GLY A 183 -2.06 -8.31 -0.80
C GLY A 183 -1.29 -7.02 -1.06
N VAL A 184 -0.46 -7.06 -2.11
CA VAL A 184 0.26 -5.93 -2.68
C VAL A 184 0.13 -6.00 -4.20
N PRO A 185 0.13 -4.86 -4.91
CA PRO A 185 0.11 -4.86 -6.37
C PRO A 185 1.35 -5.59 -6.92
N PRO A 186 1.31 -6.04 -8.18
CA PRO A 186 2.48 -6.59 -8.86
C PRO A 186 3.57 -5.53 -9.04
N SER A 187 4.81 -5.98 -9.28
CA SER A 187 5.86 -5.08 -9.77
C SER A 187 5.45 -4.44 -11.11
N PRO A 188 5.87 -3.21 -11.40
CA PRO A 188 5.66 -2.58 -12.71
C PRO A 188 6.08 -3.50 -13.85
N HIS A 189 5.28 -3.55 -14.92
CA HIS A 189 5.50 -4.45 -16.04
C HIS A 189 4.96 -3.86 -17.35
N PRO A 190 5.39 -4.37 -18.52
CA PRO A 190 4.75 -4.05 -19.77
C PRO A 190 3.34 -4.65 -19.80
N VAL A 191 2.36 -3.84 -20.13
CA VAL A 191 0.95 -4.23 -20.17
C VAL A 191 0.66 -5.15 -21.36
N ASP A 192 0.12 -6.35 -21.09
CA ASP A 192 -0.32 -7.28 -22.14
C ASP A 192 -1.84 -7.17 -22.34
N PHE A 193 -2.23 -6.65 -23.51
CA PHE A 193 -3.63 -6.38 -23.86
C PHE A 193 -4.48 -7.66 -23.82
N ASN A 194 -3.91 -8.81 -24.20
CA ASN A 194 -4.62 -10.08 -24.16
C ASN A 194 -4.74 -10.59 -22.71
N ASP A 195 -3.72 -10.34 -21.87
CA ASP A 195 -3.79 -10.75 -20.47
C ASP A 195 -4.84 -9.95 -19.68
N ILE A 196 -4.97 -8.65 -19.92
CA ILE A 196 -5.98 -7.80 -19.25
C ILE A 196 -7.41 -8.31 -19.46
N ASP A 197 -7.78 -8.64 -20.70
CA ASP A 197 -9.09 -9.23 -20.97
C ASP A 197 -9.27 -10.57 -20.26
N ASN A 198 -8.21 -11.39 -20.19
CA ASN A 198 -8.23 -12.67 -19.46
C ASN A 198 -8.39 -12.47 -17.95
N LYS A 199 -7.82 -11.41 -17.35
CA LYS A 199 -8.05 -11.08 -15.93
C LYS A 199 -9.52 -10.75 -15.69
N ARG A 200 -10.14 -9.96 -16.56
CA ARG A 200 -11.57 -9.63 -16.51
C ARG A 200 -12.44 -10.90 -16.64
N ILE A 201 -12.13 -11.78 -17.60
CA ILE A 201 -12.85 -13.06 -17.77
C ILE A 201 -12.75 -13.92 -16.50
N LYS A 202 -11.56 -14.06 -15.91
CA LYS A 202 -11.39 -14.84 -14.67
C LYS A 202 -12.19 -14.26 -13.50
N LEU A 203 -12.26 -12.93 -13.40
CA LEU A 203 -13.14 -12.28 -12.44
C LEU A 203 -14.60 -12.63 -12.69
N TYR A 204 -15.05 -12.58 -13.95
CA TYR A 204 -16.42 -12.95 -14.31
C TYR A 204 -16.74 -14.40 -13.98
N GLU A 205 -15.86 -15.34 -14.35
CA GLU A 205 -15.97 -16.75 -13.99
C GLU A 205 -16.15 -16.91 -12.47
N TYR A 206 -15.32 -16.22 -11.69
CA TYR A 206 -15.39 -16.26 -10.23
C TYR A 206 -16.71 -15.71 -9.68
N LEU A 207 -17.15 -14.53 -10.14
CA LEU A 207 -18.38 -13.90 -9.65
C LEU A 207 -19.65 -14.63 -10.12
N ASN A 208 -19.60 -15.24 -11.31
CA ASN A 208 -20.71 -15.99 -11.91
C ASN A 208 -20.89 -17.38 -11.31
N THR A 209 -19.81 -18.07 -10.92
CA THR A 209 -19.87 -19.45 -10.40
C THR A 209 -20.89 -19.56 -9.27
N ASP A 210 -21.87 -20.45 -9.41
CA ASP A 210 -22.98 -20.65 -8.46
C ASP A 210 -23.77 -19.38 -8.10
N ASN A 211 -23.84 -18.40 -9.02
CA ASN A 211 -24.38 -17.06 -8.76
C ASN A 211 -23.79 -16.41 -7.49
N ARG A 212 -22.47 -16.51 -7.33
CA ARG A 212 -21.77 -16.09 -6.11
C ARG A 212 -22.01 -14.64 -5.75
N LEU A 213 -21.93 -13.73 -6.72
CA LEU A 213 -22.18 -12.31 -6.46
C LEU A 213 -23.63 -12.06 -6.03
N GLY A 214 -24.62 -12.61 -6.75
CA GLY A 214 -26.03 -12.44 -6.42
C GLY A 214 -26.36 -12.95 -5.01
N LYS A 215 -25.91 -14.17 -4.67
CA LYS A 215 -26.07 -14.74 -3.33
C LYS A 215 -25.45 -13.89 -2.23
N TYR A 216 -24.29 -13.29 -2.49
CA TYR A 216 -23.65 -12.36 -1.55
C TYR A 216 -24.45 -11.08 -1.38
N LEU A 217 -24.92 -10.46 -2.47
CA LEU A 217 -25.71 -9.22 -2.38
C LEU A 217 -27.06 -9.45 -1.66
N ASP A 218 -27.68 -10.62 -1.84
CA ASP A 218 -28.92 -10.99 -1.16
C ASP A 218 -28.71 -11.21 0.35
N ASN A 219 -27.61 -11.87 0.72
CA ASN A 219 -27.26 -12.22 2.10
C ASN A 219 -25.76 -12.04 2.39
N PRO A 220 -25.31 -10.79 2.57
CA PRO A 220 -23.89 -10.50 2.68
C PRO A 220 -23.35 -10.98 4.03
N ASN A 221 -22.15 -11.54 4.00
CA ASN A 221 -21.44 -12.03 5.17
C ASN A 221 -19.94 -11.79 5.01
N GLN A 222 -19.23 -11.66 6.12
CA GLN A 222 -17.81 -11.30 6.12
C GLN A 222 -16.95 -12.27 5.31
N LYS A 223 -17.18 -13.58 5.46
CA LYS A 223 -16.35 -14.59 4.80
C LYS A 223 -16.42 -14.47 3.28
N GLN A 224 -17.63 -14.29 2.72
CA GLN A 224 -17.82 -14.08 1.28
C GLN A 224 -17.36 -12.70 0.84
N ARG A 225 -17.55 -11.67 1.67
CA ARG A 225 -17.02 -10.32 1.41
C ARG A 225 -15.53 -10.36 1.13
N LEU A 226 -14.72 -10.90 2.05
CA LEU A 226 -13.25 -10.96 1.90
C LEU A 226 -12.81 -11.64 0.60
N LYS A 227 -13.51 -12.72 0.22
CA LYS A 227 -13.22 -13.48 -0.99
C LYS A 227 -13.57 -12.73 -2.27
N ILE A 228 -14.75 -12.11 -2.32
CA ILE A 228 -15.20 -11.33 -3.47
C ILE A 228 -14.29 -10.10 -3.64
N LEU A 229 -14.00 -9.37 -2.57
CA LEU A 229 -13.08 -8.24 -2.60
C LEU A 229 -11.67 -8.67 -3.02
N GLY A 230 -11.21 -9.83 -2.55
CA GLY A 230 -9.95 -10.42 -2.98
C GLY A 230 -9.92 -10.79 -4.46
N ALA A 231 -11.01 -11.34 -5.01
CA ALA A 231 -11.11 -11.66 -6.43
C ALA A 231 -11.13 -10.41 -7.30
N ILE A 232 -11.85 -9.37 -6.88
CA ILE A 232 -11.83 -8.05 -7.53
C ILE A 232 -10.40 -7.51 -7.53
N ARG A 233 -9.74 -7.48 -6.36
CA ARG A 233 -8.35 -7.05 -6.24
C ARG A 233 -7.41 -7.80 -7.18
N ALA A 234 -7.50 -9.13 -7.20
CA ALA A 234 -6.66 -9.97 -8.07
C ALA A 234 -6.75 -9.62 -9.56
N ALA A 235 -7.89 -9.07 -10.01
CA ALA A 235 -8.08 -8.61 -11.38
C ALA A 235 -7.68 -7.15 -11.57
N LEU A 236 -8.06 -6.25 -10.64
CA LEU A 236 -7.82 -4.81 -10.75
C LEU A 236 -6.36 -4.42 -10.48
N ASP A 237 -5.59 -5.19 -9.70
CA ASP A 237 -4.14 -4.99 -9.50
C ASP A 237 -3.35 -5.04 -10.82
N TYR A 238 -3.95 -5.58 -11.90
CA TYR A 238 -3.39 -5.67 -13.25
C TYR A 238 -3.90 -4.59 -14.21
N GLY A 239 -4.93 -3.84 -13.81
CA GLY A 239 -5.46 -2.74 -14.60
C GLY A 239 -4.71 -1.46 -14.28
N MET A 240 -4.65 -0.55 -15.25
CA MET A 240 -4.17 0.82 -15.02
C MET A 240 -5.35 1.73 -14.69
N ALA A 241 -5.19 2.64 -13.72
CA ALA A 241 -6.19 3.68 -13.48
C ALA A 241 -6.21 4.76 -14.58
N ASP A 242 -5.06 5.02 -15.20
CA ASP A 242 -4.86 5.97 -16.30
C ASP A 242 -3.65 5.51 -17.14
N THR A 243 -3.65 5.80 -18.43
CA THR A 243 -2.58 5.46 -19.38
C THR A 243 -1.47 6.51 -19.47
N CYS A 244 -1.68 7.70 -18.88
CA CYS A 244 -0.82 8.86 -19.06
C CYS A 244 0.20 9.04 -17.94
N ARG A 245 1.47 9.26 -18.31
CA ARG A 245 2.54 9.58 -17.35
C ARG A 245 2.43 11.02 -16.80
N PRO A 246 2.75 11.25 -15.51
CA PRO A 246 3.19 10.27 -14.52
C PRO A 246 2.06 9.59 -13.75
N GLY A 247 0.79 9.90 -14.00
CA GLY A 247 -0.27 9.34 -13.15
C GLY A 247 -0.74 7.93 -13.54
N ASN A 248 -0.11 7.28 -14.52
CA ASN A 248 -0.23 5.84 -14.75
C ASN A 248 0.51 5.02 -13.69
N ASP A 249 0.75 5.62 -12.52
CA ASP A 249 1.51 5.07 -11.41
C ASP A 249 0.65 4.52 -10.27
N THR A 250 -0.62 4.30 -10.60
CA THR A 250 -1.65 3.78 -9.73
C THR A 250 -2.39 2.68 -10.48
N THR A 251 -2.53 1.51 -9.84
CA THR A 251 -3.32 0.43 -10.45
C THR A 251 -4.81 0.74 -10.32
N LEU A 252 -5.60 0.04 -11.12
CA LEU A 252 -7.06 0.15 -11.09
C LEU A 252 -7.62 -0.27 -9.72
N TRP A 253 -6.92 -1.13 -8.97
CA TRP A 253 -7.32 -1.49 -7.60
C TRP A 253 -7.19 -0.32 -6.65
N GLU A 254 -6.04 0.36 -6.56
CA GLU A 254 -5.85 1.48 -5.62
C GLU A 254 -6.83 2.61 -5.92
N HIS A 255 -7.05 2.92 -7.21
CA HIS A 255 -8.06 3.89 -7.63
C HIS A 255 -9.47 3.46 -7.17
N SER A 256 -9.93 2.28 -7.57
CA SER A 256 -11.28 1.80 -7.25
C SER A 256 -11.51 1.63 -5.75
N TYR A 257 -10.50 1.17 -5.02
CA TYR A 257 -10.54 1.01 -3.56
C TYR A 257 -10.66 2.36 -2.85
N SER A 258 -9.88 3.34 -3.30
CA SER A 258 -9.94 4.70 -2.78
C SER A 258 -11.31 5.36 -3.03
N VAL A 259 -11.82 5.28 -4.26
CA VAL A 259 -13.16 5.77 -4.62
C VAL A 259 -14.23 5.09 -3.79
N ALA A 260 -14.17 3.77 -3.63
CA ALA A 260 -15.12 3.02 -2.82
C ALA A 260 -15.10 3.46 -1.34
N ASN A 261 -13.92 3.76 -0.78
CA ASN A 261 -13.80 4.22 0.60
C ASN A 261 -14.36 5.63 0.82
N LEU A 262 -14.04 6.55 -0.08
CA LEU A 262 -14.60 7.92 -0.06
C LEU A 262 -16.12 7.88 -0.24
N PHE A 263 -16.61 7.11 -1.22
CA PHE A 263 -18.04 6.92 -1.46
C PHE A 263 -18.74 6.31 -0.24
N LYS A 264 -18.14 5.28 0.38
CA LYS A 264 -18.65 4.69 1.63
C LYS A 264 -18.77 5.75 2.73
N ALA A 265 -17.77 6.61 2.94
CA ALA A 265 -17.86 7.68 3.92
C ALA A 265 -18.99 8.68 3.62
N ALA A 266 -19.21 9.04 2.35
CA ALA A 266 -20.33 9.89 1.95
C ALA A 266 -21.70 9.23 2.19
N VAL A 267 -21.82 7.94 1.88
CA VAL A 267 -23.04 7.15 2.13
C VAL A 267 -23.31 7.04 3.64
N LEU A 268 -22.29 6.74 4.44
CA LEU A 268 -22.41 6.69 5.91
C LEU A 268 -22.79 8.06 6.47
N ARG A 269 -22.28 9.15 5.88
CA ARG A 269 -22.73 10.50 6.24
C ARG A 269 -24.21 10.71 5.98
N TYR A 270 -24.69 10.28 4.83
CA TYR A 270 -26.12 10.35 4.53
C TYR A 270 -26.93 9.52 5.53
N ILE A 271 -26.51 8.29 5.84
CA ILE A 271 -27.20 7.42 6.82
C ILE A 271 -27.28 8.08 8.21
N ALA A 272 -26.25 8.80 8.64
CA ALA A 272 -26.26 9.44 9.95
C ALA A 272 -26.97 10.81 9.94
N THR A 273 -26.84 11.63 8.89
CA THR A 273 -27.36 13.02 8.87
C THR A 273 -28.62 13.25 8.03
N GLY A 274 -28.98 12.31 7.16
CA GLY A 274 -30.03 12.47 6.16
C GLY A 274 -29.67 13.42 5.02
N LYS A 275 -28.41 13.86 4.92
CA LYS A 275 -27.95 14.84 3.95
C LYS A 275 -26.81 14.29 3.09
N PHE A 276 -26.96 14.43 1.78
CA PHE A 276 -25.87 14.21 0.82
C PHE A 276 -24.94 15.43 0.79
N TYR A 277 -23.76 15.27 0.19
CA TYR A 277 -22.94 16.41 -0.20
C TYR A 277 -23.51 17.05 -1.48
N GLU A 278 -23.60 18.37 -1.49
CA GLU A 278 -24.15 19.14 -2.62
C GLU A 278 -23.06 19.54 -3.62
N ASN A 279 -21.83 19.78 -3.12
CA ASN A 279 -20.70 20.21 -3.94
C ASN A 279 -19.40 19.52 -3.52
N PHE A 280 -18.40 19.57 -4.40
CA PHE A 280 -17.06 19.03 -4.17
C PHE A 280 -16.39 19.62 -2.92
N ASN A 281 -16.48 20.95 -2.75
CA ASN A 281 -15.82 21.66 -1.66
C ASN A 281 -16.37 21.32 -0.27
N ASP A 282 -17.58 20.75 -0.22
CA ASP A 282 -18.25 20.39 1.03
C ASP A 282 -17.87 18.98 1.48
N PHE A 283 -17.25 18.18 0.60
CA PHE A 283 -16.92 16.80 0.90
C PHE A 283 -15.86 16.72 1.99
N ARG A 284 -16.22 16.10 3.12
CA ARG A 284 -15.35 15.92 4.29
C ARG A 284 -15.40 14.50 4.82
N PHE A 285 -14.32 14.09 5.45
CA PHE A 285 -14.20 12.81 6.15
C PHE A 285 -13.28 12.96 7.35
N SER A 286 -13.22 11.93 8.19
CA SER A 286 -12.25 11.86 9.28
C SER A 286 -11.18 10.82 8.97
N ILE A 287 -9.96 11.08 9.44
CA ILE A 287 -8.89 10.09 9.51
C ILE A 287 -8.73 9.67 10.97
N VAL A 288 -8.95 8.38 11.23
CA VAL A 288 -8.96 7.80 12.58
C VAL A 288 -7.78 6.84 12.71
N GLY A 289 -6.84 7.19 13.56
CA GLY A 289 -5.71 6.34 13.90
C GLY A 289 -5.95 5.57 15.20
N ILE A 290 -5.66 4.27 15.16
CA ILE A 290 -5.60 3.38 16.32
C ILE A 290 -4.15 2.94 16.48
N GLY A 291 -3.47 3.41 17.53
CA GLY A 291 -2.05 3.12 17.79
C GLY A 291 -1.80 2.32 19.07
N TRP A 292 -0.69 1.61 19.12
CA TRP A 292 -0.18 0.83 20.25
C TRP A 292 1.36 0.72 20.16
N ASP A 293 2.01 0.23 21.22
CA ASP A 293 3.47 0.02 21.23
C ASP A 293 3.83 -1.40 20.75
N GLY A 294 3.71 -1.61 19.44
CA GLY A 294 3.89 -2.92 18.80
C GLY A 294 5.34 -3.39 18.83
N MET A 295 6.29 -2.48 18.57
CA MET A 295 7.71 -2.80 18.60
C MET A 295 8.19 -3.23 19.99
N SER A 296 7.79 -2.52 21.05
CA SER A 296 8.16 -2.94 22.42
C SER A 296 7.46 -4.23 22.82
N TYR A 297 6.21 -4.45 22.38
CA TYR A 297 5.53 -5.72 22.60
C TYR A 297 6.25 -6.88 21.90
N LEU A 298 6.70 -6.70 20.67
CA LEU A 298 7.48 -7.72 19.94
C LEU A 298 8.82 -8.01 20.63
N ALA A 299 9.52 -6.96 21.09
CA ALA A 299 10.85 -7.07 21.69
C ALA A 299 10.86 -7.73 23.08
N ASN A 300 9.79 -7.64 23.86
CA ASN A 300 9.76 -8.08 25.27
C ASN A 300 9.60 -9.61 25.45
N VAL A 301 10.44 -10.42 24.81
CA VAL A 301 10.39 -11.89 24.84
C VAL A 301 11.78 -12.56 24.83
N PRO A 302 11.95 -13.70 25.54
CA PRO A 302 13.26 -14.35 25.64
C PRO A 302 13.71 -15.04 24.35
N ARG A 303 12.77 -15.62 23.57
CA ARG A 303 13.08 -16.49 22.41
C ARG A 303 12.45 -15.96 21.12
N LEU A 304 12.98 -16.40 19.98
CA LEU A 304 12.49 -15.97 18.66
C LEU A 304 11.04 -16.42 18.40
N ASN A 305 10.69 -17.66 18.74
CA ASN A 305 9.33 -18.17 18.56
C ASN A 305 8.27 -17.39 19.35
N ASP A 306 8.64 -16.87 20.53
CA ASP A 306 7.77 -15.97 21.28
C ASP A 306 7.52 -14.66 20.52
N ALA A 307 8.56 -14.07 19.94
CA ALA A 307 8.45 -12.86 19.13
C ALA A 307 7.56 -13.09 17.91
N LEU A 308 7.77 -14.18 17.19
CA LEU A 308 6.96 -14.57 16.03
C LEU A 308 5.49 -14.82 16.41
N GLY A 309 5.23 -15.43 17.56
CA GLY A 309 3.87 -15.58 18.09
C GLY A 309 3.24 -14.22 18.40
N ARG A 310 3.99 -13.28 18.98
CA ARG A 310 3.53 -11.90 19.22
C ARG A 310 3.28 -11.12 17.92
N GLN A 311 4.10 -11.31 16.89
CA GLN A 311 3.88 -10.75 15.56
C GLN A 311 2.51 -11.18 15.01
N GLN A 312 2.18 -12.47 15.09
CA GLN A 312 0.86 -12.98 14.68
C GLN A 312 -0.29 -12.41 15.51
N VAL A 313 -0.07 -12.18 16.82
CA VAL A 313 -1.05 -11.47 17.66
C VAL A 313 -1.28 -10.05 17.16
N ILE A 314 -0.24 -9.32 16.75
CA ILE A 314 -0.40 -7.98 16.15
C ILE A 314 -1.21 -8.07 14.86
N TYR A 315 -0.83 -8.95 13.93
CA TYR A 315 -1.52 -9.08 12.64
C TYR A 315 -2.99 -9.48 12.81
N SER A 316 -3.27 -10.50 13.62
CA SER A 316 -4.65 -10.93 13.89
C SER A 316 -5.47 -9.88 14.65
N THR A 317 -4.83 -9.03 15.47
CA THR A 317 -5.51 -7.91 16.13
C THR A 317 -5.91 -6.85 15.11
N ILE A 318 -5.02 -6.48 14.17
CA ILE A 318 -5.36 -5.58 13.07
C ILE A 318 -6.51 -6.15 12.26
N ASP A 319 -6.46 -7.43 11.89
CA ASP A 319 -7.50 -8.07 11.07
C ASP A 319 -8.86 -8.10 11.78
N LYS A 320 -8.89 -8.34 13.11
CA LYS A 320 -10.12 -8.25 13.92
C LYS A 320 -10.64 -6.83 14.06
N VAL A 321 -9.76 -5.83 14.18
CA VAL A 321 -10.16 -4.41 14.18
C VAL A 321 -10.78 -4.04 12.84
N ARG A 322 -10.18 -4.49 11.72
CA ARG A 322 -10.76 -4.32 10.38
C ARG A 322 -12.10 -5.01 10.25
N GLU A 323 -12.22 -6.27 10.65
CA GLU A 323 -13.50 -6.99 10.64
C GLU A 323 -14.58 -6.21 11.42
N ASN A 324 -14.22 -5.69 12.59
CA ASN A 324 -15.17 -4.92 13.39
C ASN A 324 -15.58 -3.60 12.74
N LEU A 325 -14.64 -2.80 12.25
CA LEU A 325 -14.90 -1.46 11.74
C LEU A 325 -15.35 -1.44 10.27
N GLU A 326 -14.87 -2.36 9.44
CA GLU A 326 -15.21 -2.42 8.01
C GLU A 326 -16.51 -3.20 7.77
N TRP A 327 -16.82 -4.18 8.62
CA TRP A 327 -17.94 -5.11 8.42
C TRP A 327 -18.93 -5.19 9.58
N GLU A 328 -18.50 -5.31 10.84
CA GLU A 328 -19.48 -5.43 11.94
C GLU A 328 -20.22 -4.12 12.23
N LEU A 329 -19.53 -2.99 12.17
CA LEU A 329 -20.06 -1.63 12.36
C LEU A 329 -20.18 -0.82 11.07
N PRO A 330 -20.00 -1.45 9.91
CA PRO A 330 -19.30 -0.92 8.71
C PRO A 330 -19.08 0.62 8.67
N CYS A 331 -18.27 1.15 9.59
CA CYS A 331 -18.10 2.58 9.85
C CYS A 331 -16.78 3.16 9.30
N GLY A 332 -15.87 2.33 8.80
CA GLY A 332 -14.61 2.79 8.23
C GLY A 332 -13.97 1.82 7.23
N SER A 333 -12.83 2.24 6.70
CA SER A 333 -11.98 1.48 5.77
C SER A 333 -10.50 1.71 6.07
N LEU A 334 -9.69 0.65 6.13
CA LEU A 334 -8.25 0.78 6.37
C LEU A 334 -7.55 1.47 5.18
N VAL A 335 -6.77 2.51 5.44
CA VAL A 335 -6.00 3.24 4.40
C VAL A 335 -4.49 3.23 4.64
N TYR A 336 -4.03 2.91 5.86
CA TYR A 336 -2.62 2.72 6.19
C TYR A 336 -2.47 1.86 7.45
N TRP A 337 -1.38 1.10 7.56
CA TRP A 337 -1.02 0.37 8.77
C TRP A 337 0.49 0.15 8.88
N ASP A 338 0.97 -0.02 10.10
CA ASP A 338 2.31 -0.51 10.40
C ASP A 338 2.28 -1.38 11.67
N VAL A 339 3.45 -1.75 12.20
CA VAL A 339 3.54 -2.58 13.41
C VAL A 339 2.94 -1.92 14.67
N ASN A 340 2.86 -0.60 14.69
CA ASN A 340 2.44 0.23 15.81
C ASN A 340 1.06 0.88 15.62
N GLN A 341 0.47 0.89 14.42
CA GLN A 341 -0.82 1.53 14.20
C GLN A 341 -1.61 0.99 13.00
N ALA A 342 -2.91 1.27 13.01
CA ALA A 342 -3.81 1.13 11.88
C ALA A 342 -4.63 2.42 11.72
N VAL A 343 -4.74 2.92 10.50
CA VAL A 343 -5.37 4.20 10.17
C VAL A 343 -6.53 3.97 9.21
N PHE A 344 -7.68 4.52 9.57
CA PHE A 344 -8.96 4.32 8.89
C PHE A 344 -9.51 5.64 8.36
N LEU A 345 -10.11 5.59 7.16
CA LEU A 345 -11.00 6.62 6.65
C LEU A 345 -12.42 6.35 7.17
N MET A 346 -13.07 7.38 7.72
CA MET A 346 -14.39 7.31 8.35
C MET A 346 -15.26 8.52 7.96
N PRO A 347 -16.61 8.45 8.06
CA PRO A 347 -17.47 9.63 7.90
C PRO A 347 -17.16 10.68 8.96
N ASP A 348 -17.30 11.95 8.61
CA ASP A 348 -16.93 13.04 9.52
C ASP A 348 -17.82 13.16 10.76
N GLY A 349 -17.18 13.39 11.91
CA GLY A 349 -17.84 13.74 13.17
C GLY A 349 -18.31 12.55 14.02
N LEU A 350 -17.73 11.36 13.85
CA LEU A 350 -17.93 10.24 14.77
C LEU A 350 -17.27 10.49 16.14
N ASP A 351 -17.91 9.99 17.20
CA ASP A 351 -17.41 10.15 18.56
C ASP A 351 -16.23 9.20 18.88
N LYS A 352 -15.21 9.77 19.53
CA LYS A 352 -13.99 9.04 19.89
C LYS A 352 -14.26 7.92 20.89
N ASP A 353 -15.15 8.15 21.86
CA ASP A 353 -15.41 7.18 22.92
C ASP A 353 -16.22 5.99 22.40
N GLN A 354 -17.08 6.20 21.40
CA GLN A 354 -17.74 5.12 20.67
C GLN A 354 -16.73 4.24 19.91
N ILE A 355 -15.81 4.84 19.16
CA ILE A 355 -14.76 4.09 18.45
C ILE A 355 -13.86 3.34 19.45
N MET A 356 -13.47 3.99 20.55
CA MET A 356 -12.72 3.34 21.62
C MET A 356 -13.48 2.15 22.21
N SER A 357 -14.79 2.29 22.43
CA SER A 357 -15.64 1.23 22.98
C SER A 357 -15.78 0.04 22.03
N ALA A 358 -15.76 0.28 20.71
CA ALA A 358 -15.77 -0.78 19.70
C ALA A 358 -14.42 -1.54 19.64
N VAL A 359 -13.30 -0.82 19.73
CA VAL A 359 -11.95 -1.37 19.52
C VAL A 359 -11.37 -2.02 20.78
N LYS A 360 -11.65 -1.46 21.96
CA LYS A 360 -11.05 -1.91 23.23
C LYS A 360 -11.32 -3.38 23.59
N PRO A 361 -12.53 -3.94 23.38
CA PRO A 361 -12.79 -5.37 23.62
C PRO A 361 -11.96 -6.30 22.72
N ILE A 362 -11.65 -5.85 21.51
CA ILE A 362 -10.82 -6.59 20.56
C ILE A 362 -9.41 -6.72 21.14
N PHE A 363 -8.77 -5.61 21.50
CA PHE A 363 -7.44 -5.64 22.12
C PHE A 363 -7.41 -6.46 23.41
N ARG A 364 -8.45 -6.33 24.25
CA ARG A 364 -8.58 -7.14 25.47
C ARG A 364 -8.54 -8.64 25.17
N SER A 365 -9.30 -9.08 24.18
CA SER A 365 -9.44 -10.51 23.86
C SER A 365 -8.29 -11.05 23.00
N SER A 366 -7.91 -10.34 21.93
CA SER A 366 -6.90 -10.80 20.97
C SER A 366 -5.48 -10.77 21.54
N THR A 367 -5.19 -9.79 22.40
CA THR A 367 -3.85 -9.60 22.97
C THR A 367 -3.75 -10.06 24.41
N ASN A 368 -4.83 -10.58 24.98
CA ASN A 368 -4.94 -10.91 26.41
C ASN A 368 -4.63 -9.71 27.32
N CYS A 369 -4.96 -8.48 26.90
CA CYS A 369 -4.58 -7.23 27.56
C CYS A 369 -3.07 -6.90 27.54
N ASP A 370 -2.28 -7.51 26.64
CA ASP A 370 -0.86 -7.16 26.52
C ASP A 370 -0.62 -5.85 25.74
N LEU A 371 -1.54 -5.49 24.84
CA LEU A 371 -1.56 -4.22 24.12
C LEU A 371 -2.83 -3.44 24.43
N PHE A 372 -2.72 -2.12 24.37
CA PHE A 372 -3.84 -1.22 24.59
C PHE A 372 -3.92 -0.17 23.48
N PRO A 373 -5.10 0.04 22.89
CA PRO A 373 -5.27 0.99 21.81
C PRO A 373 -5.27 2.43 22.35
N LYS A 374 -4.63 3.32 21.61
CA LYS A 374 -4.75 4.77 21.69
C LYS A 374 -5.44 5.25 20.42
N ILE A 375 -6.39 6.17 20.56
CA ILE A 375 -7.10 6.74 19.41
C ILE A 375 -6.73 8.21 19.25
N PHE A 376 -6.45 8.58 18.01
CA PHE A 376 -6.38 9.96 17.54
C PHE A 376 -7.30 10.11 16.33
N ILE A 377 -7.99 11.24 16.24
CA ILE A 377 -8.94 11.53 15.16
C ILE A 377 -8.58 12.91 14.62
N GLU A 378 -8.35 12.99 13.31
CA GLU A 378 -8.39 14.24 12.56
C GLU A 378 -9.75 14.32 11.86
N ASN A 379 -10.54 15.33 12.19
CA ASN A 379 -11.86 15.60 11.61
C ASN A 379 -11.76 16.65 10.48
N ASP A 380 -12.84 16.83 9.73
CA ASP A 380 -12.96 17.86 8.69
C ASP A 380 -11.83 17.78 7.64
N CYS A 381 -11.42 16.57 7.29
CA CYS A 381 -10.38 16.34 6.29
C CYS A 381 -10.96 16.45 4.87
N SER A 382 -10.24 17.15 4.00
CA SER A 382 -10.47 17.15 2.54
C SER A 382 -9.45 16.29 1.78
N SER A 383 -8.40 15.79 2.45
CA SER A 383 -7.30 15.03 1.83
C SER A 383 -6.80 13.91 2.73
N LEU A 384 -6.35 12.80 2.12
CA LEU A 384 -5.71 11.68 2.81
C LEU A 384 -4.33 12.05 3.38
N THR A 385 -3.71 13.16 2.96
CA THR A 385 -2.43 13.63 3.54
C THR A 385 -2.51 13.88 5.06
N ALA A 386 -3.71 14.08 5.59
CA ALA A 386 -3.99 14.17 7.02
C ALA A 386 -3.52 12.95 7.84
N ILE A 387 -3.26 11.81 7.19
CA ILE A 387 -2.63 10.63 7.81
C ILE A 387 -1.37 11.03 8.60
N ILE A 388 -0.54 11.95 8.09
CA ILE A 388 0.71 12.33 8.77
C ILE A 388 0.47 12.96 10.15
N LYS A 389 -0.56 13.79 10.28
CA LYS A 389 -0.93 14.40 11.57
C LYS A 389 -1.36 13.32 12.57
N VAL A 390 -2.08 12.31 12.08
CA VAL A 390 -2.56 11.19 12.89
C VAL A 390 -1.40 10.32 13.35
N THR A 391 -0.49 9.94 12.45
CA THR A 391 0.66 9.08 12.78
C THR A 391 1.62 9.78 13.76
N ASP A 392 1.92 11.07 13.56
CA ASP A 392 2.78 11.85 14.46
C ASP A 392 2.19 11.98 15.87
N ASN A 393 0.89 12.22 15.97
CA ASN A 393 0.21 12.30 17.26
C ASN A 393 0.13 10.94 17.97
N LEU A 394 -0.07 9.85 17.23
CA LEU A 394 -0.04 8.51 17.78
C LEU A 394 1.36 8.13 18.26
N ARG A 395 2.42 8.45 17.50
CA ARG A 395 3.81 8.21 17.89
C ARG A 395 4.14 8.83 19.25
N LYS A 396 3.68 10.06 19.52
CA LYS A 396 3.86 10.74 20.81
C LYS A 396 3.07 10.09 21.97
N LYS A 397 1.97 9.38 21.68
CA LYS A 397 1.03 8.86 22.69
C LYS A 397 1.15 7.36 22.95
N ARG A 398 1.65 6.57 21.97
CA ARG A 398 1.64 5.10 22.01
C ARG A 398 2.56 4.52 23.08
N HIS A 399 3.66 5.20 23.37
CA HIS A 399 4.62 4.79 24.41
C HIS A 399 4.14 5.05 25.85
N ILE A 400 3.06 5.83 26.03
CA ILE A 400 2.55 6.18 27.36
C ILE A 400 1.86 4.95 27.97
N PRO A 401 2.38 4.39 29.08
CA PRO A 401 1.76 3.27 29.78
C PRO A 401 0.29 3.59 30.12
N VAL A 402 -0.59 2.60 30.02
CA VAL A 402 -2.00 2.82 30.33
C VAL A 402 -2.20 2.91 31.84
N ASN A 403 -2.52 4.11 32.34
CA ASN A 403 -2.76 4.36 33.78
C ASN A 403 -3.94 3.58 34.40
N ASN A 404 -4.69 2.80 33.61
CA ASN A 404 -5.81 1.96 34.04
C ASN A 404 -5.49 0.46 33.97
N PHE A 405 -4.24 0.04 34.25
CA PHE A 405 -3.90 -1.38 34.44
C PHE A 405 -4.86 -2.08 35.41
N ASP A 406 -5.40 -1.33 36.37
CA ASP A 406 -6.20 -1.82 37.48
C ASP A 406 -7.50 -2.55 37.10
N LYS A 407 -8.01 -2.39 35.87
CA LYS A 407 -9.27 -3.02 35.44
C LYS A 407 -9.11 -4.19 34.46
N TYR A 408 -7.91 -4.43 33.92
CA TYR A 408 -7.78 -5.30 32.74
C TYR A 408 -7.22 -6.70 33.00
N ASP A 409 -6.46 -6.93 34.08
CA ASP A 409 -6.00 -8.29 34.45
C ASP A 409 -5.60 -8.41 35.94
N LEU A 410 -6.01 -7.45 36.80
CA LEU A 410 -5.65 -7.49 38.22
C LEU A 410 -6.17 -8.75 38.91
N ASP A 411 -7.32 -9.27 38.52
CA ASP A 411 -7.89 -10.44 39.19
C ASP A 411 -7.05 -11.70 38.96
N ASN A 412 -6.49 -11.91 37.75
CA ASN A 412 -5.58 -13.04 37.51
C ASN A 412 -4.20 -12.80 38.12
N PHE A 413 -3.69 -11.56 38.06
CA PHE A 413 -2.43 -11.20 38.70
C PHE A 413 -2.50 -11.35 40.23
N ARG A 414 -3.58 -10.86 40.85
CA ARG A 414 -3.88 -11.00 42.29
C ARG A 414 -4.11 -12.46 42.65
N LYS A 415 -4.92 -13.19 41.88
CA LYS A 415 -5.14 -14.62 42.12
C LYS A 415 -3.82 -15.40 42.08
N GLY A 416 -2.91 -15.07 41.17
CA GLY A 416 -1.57 -15.65 41.14
C GLY A 416 -0.69 -15.33 42.35
N LEU A 417 -0.73 -14.08 42.82
CA LEU A 417 -0.06 -13.65 44.05
C LEU A 417 -0.67 -14.31 45.28
N GLU A 418 -1.99 -14.48 45.32
CA GLU A 418 -2.76 -15.09 46.42
C GLU A 418 -2.59 -16.62 46.49
N THR A 419 -2.48 -17.30 45.34
CA THR A 419 -2.30 -18.76 45.28
C THR A 419 -0.84 -19.20 45.39
N GLY A 420 0.11 -18.26 45.49
CA GLY A 420 1.55 -18.56 45.53
C GLY A 420 2.08 -19.24 44.27
N SER A 421 1.43 -19.04 43.13
CA SER A 421 1.76 -19.71 41.86
C SER A 421 2.85 -18.96 41.11
N ASP A 422 3.79 -19.68 40.49
CA ASP A 422 4.86 -19.07 39.69
C ASP A 422 4.30 -18.19 38.55
N LEU A 423 5.00 -17.11 38.23
CA LEU A 423 4.72 -16.28 37.06
C LEU A 423 5.33 -16.89 35.78
N CYS A 424 4.62 -16.73 34.66
CA CYS A 424 5.05 -17.18 33.35
C CYS A 424 6.42 -16.58 32.98
N LYS A 425 7.34 -17.44 32.54
CA LYS A 425 8.73 -17.06 32.19
C LYS A 425 8.83 -16.13 30.97
N VAL A 426 7.84 -16.13 30.09
CA VAL A 426 7.79 -15.33 28.86
C VAL A 426 7.13 -13.96 29.11
N CYS A 427 5.86 -13.93 29.51
CA CYS A 427 5.16 -12.66 29.70
C CYS A 427 5.44 -11.99 31.06
N LYS A 428 5.86 -12.75 32.07
CA LYS A 428 6.08 -12.30 33.46
C LYS A 428 4.88 -11.61 34.12
N ARG A 429 3.67 -11.86 33.60
CA ARG A 429 2.41 -11.22 34.01
C ARG A 429 1.37 -12.19 34.55
N ARG A 430 1.28 -13.39 33.96
CA ARG A 430 0.21 -14.36 34.24
C ARG A 430 0.78 -15.59 34.95
N THR A 431 -0.05 -16.28 35.72
CA THR A 431 0.31 -17.53 36.39
C THR A 431 0.67 -18.62 35.41
N VAL A 432 1.61 -19.48 35.80
CA VAL A 432 1.97 -20.68 35.06
C VAL A 432 0.80 -21.66 35.08
N ILE A 433 0.50 -22.22 33.90
CA ILE A 433 -0.42 -23.36 33.75
C ILE A 433 0.40 -24.64 33.50
N LYS A 434 1.47 -24.55 32.70
CA LYS A 434 2.28 -25.70 32.32
C LYS A 434 3.68 -25.28 31.90
N SER A 435 4.69 -26.07 32.26
CA SER A 435 6.09 -25.90 31.80
C SER A 435 6.68 -24.49 32.04
N GLY A 436 6.21 -23.77 33.06
CA GLY A 436 6.63 -22.39 33.32
C GLY A 436 6.01 -21.34 32.39
N LEU A 437 4.97 -21.70 31.61
CA LEU A 437 4.27 -20.84 30.67
C LEU A 437 2.78 -20.69 31.06
N CYS A 438 2.19 -19.55 30.71
CA CYS A 438 0.74 -19.32 30.74
C CYS A 438 0.11 -19.71 29.40
N GLN A 439 -1.21 -19.92 29.37
CA GLN A 439 -1.94 -20.35 28.17
C GLN A 439 -1.68 -19.43 26.96
N PRO A 440 -1.77 -18.09 27.06
CA PRO A 440 -1.47 -17.22 25.92
C PRO A 440 -0.06 -17.39 25.34
N CYS A 441 0.96 -17.64 26.18
CA CYS A 441 2.32 -17.88 25.70
C CYS A 441 2.47 -19.24 25.03
N ILE A 442 1.74 -20.27 25.50
CA ILE A 442 1.68 -21.58 24.85
C ILE A 442 1.04 -21.43 23.46
N ASP A 443 -0.11 -20.76 23.37
CA ASP A 443 -0.83 -20.55 22.11
C ASP A 443 0.04 -19.79 21.09
N ASN A 444 0.74 -18.75 21.54
CA ASN A 444 1.67 -17.98 20.70
C ASN A 444 2.81 -18.84 20.18
N HIS A 445 3.39 -19.69 21.03
CA HIS A 445 4.43 -20.64 20.62
C HIS A 445 3.90 -21.61 19.55
N ASP A 446 2.73 -22.21 19.75
CA ASP A 446 2.15 -23.17 18.82
C ASP A 446 1.82 -22.53 17.47
N ASN A 447 1.22 -21.33 17.46
CA ASN A 447 0.91 -20.63 16.23
C ASN A 447 2.17 -20.21 15.46
N SER A 448 3.24 -19.80 16.16
CA SER A 448 4.54 -19.50 15.52
C SER A 448 5.15 -20.72 14.82
N ALA A 449 5.00 -21.91 15.41
CA ALA A 449 5.49 -23.16 14.84
C ALA A 449 4.68 -23.56 13.60
N LYS A 450 3.34 -23.42 13.63
CA LYS A 450 2.46 -23.68 12.49
C LYS A 450 2.83 -22.83 11.28
N GLU A 451 2.99 -21.52 11.46
CA GLU A 451 3.35 -20.62 10.37
C GLU A 451 4.75 -20.88 9.83
N SER A 452 5.72 -21.18 10.71
CA SER A 452 7.09 -21.51 10.28
C SER A 452 7.10 -22.74 9.37
N ARG A 453 6.31 -23.77 9.71
CA ARG A 453 6.12 -24.98 8.89
C ARG A 453 5.49 -24.66 7.54
N LYS A 454 4.41 -23.86 7.54
CA LYS A 454 3.71 -23.43 6.32
C LYS A 454 4.64 -22.68 5.36
N LYS A 455 5.56 -21.86 5.88
CA LYS A 455 6.52 -21.09 5.10
C LYS A 455 7.82 -21.83 4.74
N ARG A 456 8.06 -23.06 5.23
CA ARG A 456 9.37 -23.76 5.17
C ARG A 456 10.54 -22.88 5.64
N THR A 457 10.30 -22.11 6.69
CA THR A 457 11.29 -21.20 7.27
C THR A 457 11.83 -21.77 8.58
N THR A 458 13.04 -21.36 8.93
CA THR A 458 13.67 -21.74 10.17
C THR A 458 12.95 -21.18 11.40
N ALA A 459 12.72 -22.01 12.43
CA ALA A 459 12.17 -21.59 13.71
C ALA A 459 13.26 -21.40 14.79
N PHE A 460 14.52 -21.71 14.47
CA PHE A 460 15.61 -21.71 15.44
C PHE A 460 16.78 -20.85 14.97
N LEU A 461 17.35 -20.07 15.89
CA LEU A 461 18.57 -19.32 15.61
C LEU A 461 19.75 -20.24 15.24
N SER A 462 19.76 -21.47 15.76
CA SER A 462 20.78 -22.49 15.49
C SER A 462 20.80 -22.95 14.03
N GLU A 463 19.65 -22.98 13.35
CA GLU A 463 19.49 -23.33 11.94
C GLU A 463 20.02 -22.22 11.02
N ILE A 464 19.84 -20.94 11.38
CA ILE A 464 20.41 -19.81 10.65
C ILE A 464 21.94 -19.92 10.62
N VAL A 465 22.57 -20.25 11.76
CA VAL A 465 24.03 -20.44 11.85
C VAL A 465 24.54 -21.68 11.09
N ARG A 466 23.66 -22.61 10.70
CA ARG A 466 24.00 -23.92 10.15
C ARG A 466 23.55 -24.13 8.70
N GLY A 467 23.22 -23.04 8.02
CA GLY A 467 23.56 -22.89 6.60
C GLY A 467 24.92 -23.53 6.33
N ASN A 468 25.15 -24.15 5.17
CA ASN A 468 26.36 -24.94 4.83
C ASN A 468 27.65 -24.09 4.76
N THR A 469 27.92 -23.35 5.82
CA THR A 469 28.86 -22.25 5.90
C THR A 469 30.25 -22.81 6.14
N ILE A 470 31.13 -22.54 5.19
CA ILE A 470 32.56 -22.87 5.24
C ILE A 470 33.21 -22.28 6.51
N HIS A 471 32.58 -21.26 7.09
CA HIS A 471 32.98 -20.62 8.33
C HIS A 471 31.94 -20.89 9.42
N ASN A 472 32.34 -21.66 10.43
CA ASN A 472 31.54 -22.07 11.60
C ASN A 472 31.21 -20.87 12.53
N SER A 473 30.70 -19.77 11.97
CA SER A 473 30.46 -18.52 12.66
C SER A 473 29.22 -18.68 13.52
N LYS A 474 29.39 -18.81 14.85
CA LYS A 474 28.27 -18.89 15.82
C LYS A 474 27.48 -17.57 15.93
N ARG A 475 27.40 -16.79 14.85
CA ARG A 475 26.90 -15.43 14.82
C ARG A 475 25.81 -15.29 13.76
N ILE A 476 24.83 -14.48 14.09
CA ILE A 476 23.70 -14.10 13.25
C ILE A 476 23.77 -12.59 13.10
N ALA A 477 23.27 -12.07 11.99
CA ALA A 477 22.95 -10.67 11.86
C ALA A 477 21.44 -10.47 11.73
N LEU A 478 20.90 -9.48 12.42
CA LEU A 478 19.59 -8.91 12.11
C LEU A 478 19.81 -7.75 11.14
N VAL A 479 19.26 -7.89 9.94
CA VAL A 479 19.17 -6.85 8.92
C VAL A 479 17.85 -6.12 9.13
N ALA A 480 17.94 -4.84 9.48
CA ALA A 480 16.79 -3.94 9.59
C ALA A 480 16.75 -3.04 8.36
N VAL A 481 15.63 -3.02 7.63
CA VAL A 481 15.39 -2.14 6.48
C VAL A 481 14.23 -1.22 6.85
N HIS A 482 14.42 0.09 6.78
CA HIS A 482 13.40 1.09 7.14
C HIS A 482 13.26 2.17 6.06
N PHE A 483 12.02 2.51 5.69
CA PHE A 483 11.70 3.56 4.71
C PHE A 483 11.14 4.82 5.37
N GLY A 484 11.65 6.00 4.98
CA GLY A 484 11.16 7.29 5.44
C GLY A 484 9.94 7.79 4.66
N PHE A 485 8.72 7.56 5.17
CA PHE A 485 7.48 7.95 4.46
C PHE A 485 6.91 9.33 4.78
N ALA A 486 7.37 10.02 5.83
CA ALA A 486 6.72 11.23 6.34
C ALA A 486 6.49 12.30 5.25
N ASN A 487 7.53 12.60 4.47
CA ASN A 487 7.44 13.59 3.39
C ASN A 487 6.60 13.12 2.19
N TRP A 488 6.43 11.80 1.99
CA TRP A 488 5.58 11.27 0.92
C TRP A 488 4.11 11.23 1.34
N LEU A 489 3.80 10.74 2.54
CA LEU A 489 2.45 10.71 3.08
C LEU A 489 1.87 12.11 3.33
N SER A 490 2.72 13.11 3.58
CA SER A 490 2.29 14.51 3.65
C SER A 490 1.92 15.12 2.27
N GLY A 491 2.20 14.43 1.17
CA GLY A 491 2.02 14.96 -0.19
C GLY A 491 3.17 15.84 -0.70
N ARG A 492 4.11 16.27 0.17
CA ARG A 492 5.24 17.14 -0.19
C ARG A 492 6.07 16.56 -1.34
N MET A 493 6.35 15.26 -1.31
CA MET A 493 7.12 14.60 -2.37
C MET A 493 6.31 14.33 -3.64
N HIS A 494 4.99 14.20 -3.58
CA HIS A 494 4.16 14.08 -4.80
C HIS A 494 4.21 15.36 -5.64
N ARG A 495 4.19 16.52 -4.98
CA ARG A 495 4.36 17.86 -5.59
C ARG A 495 5.76 18.13 -6.15
N THR A 496 6.65 17.14 -6.11
CA THR A 496 7.93 17.21 -6.81
C THR A 496 7.89 16.58 -8.21
N MET A 497 6.86 15.80 -8.52
CA MET A 497 6.76 15.13 -9.81
C MET A 497 6.06 16.04 -10.83
N MET A 498 6.59 16.11 -12.04
CA MET A 498 6.08 16.98 -13.10
C MET A 498 5.03 16.26 -13.93
N VAL A 499 3.89 16.91 -14.19
CA VAL A 499 2.83 16.36 -15.05
C VAL A 499 3.06 16.64 -16.54
N THR A 500 4.05 17.45 -16.90
CA THR A 500 4.42 17.80 -18.28
C THR A 500 5.94 17.77 -18.49
N GLU A 501 6.37 17.51 -19.73
CA GLU A 501 7.79 17.40 -20.09
C GLU A 501 8.41 18.73 -20.56
N ALA A 502 9.71 18.73 -20.88
CA ALA A 502 10.47 19.93 -21.27
C ALA A 502 9.81 20.80 -22.37
N LYS A 503 9.08 20.15 -23.29
CA LYS A 503 8.31 20.76 -24.38
C LYS A 503 6.82 20.39 -24.34
N GLY A 504 6.34 19.76 -23.28
CA GLY A 504 4.99 19.16 -23.25
C GLY A 504 3.89 20.17 -23.58
N ILE A 505 4.00 21.41 -23.09
CA ILE A 505 3.08 22.49 -23.45
C ILE A 505 3.06 22.80 -24.96
N GLN A 506 4.18 22.72 -25.68
CA GLN A 506 4.20 22.94 -27.14
C GLN A 506 3.40 21.84 -27.86
N ASP A 507 3.57 20.60 -27.42
CA ASP A 507 2.86 19.44 -27.98
C ASP A 507 1.37 19.48 -27.63
N GLU A 508 1.03 19.94 -26.44
CA GLU A 508 -0.36 20.16 -26.02
C GLU A 508 -1.01 21.30 -26.81
N ILE A 509 -0.32 22.43 -27.03
CA ILE A 509 -0.79 23.51 -27.90
C ILE A 509 -1.05 22.99 -29.32
N ALA A 510 -0.17 22.13 -29.84
CA ALA A 510 -0.38 21.48 -31.14
C ALA A 510 -1.61 20.55 -31.13
N ASN A 511 -1.98 20.01 -29.97
CA ASN A 511 -3.16 19.16 -29.77
C ASN A 511 -4.44 19.93 -29.40
N LEU A 512 -4.38 21.25 -29.16
CA LEU A 512 -5.56 22.07 -28.85
C LEU A 512 -6.59 22.03 -30.00
N GLY A 513 -7.72 21.37 -29.75
CA GLY A 513 -8.80 21.13 -30.71
C GLY A 513 -9.02 19.66 -31.06
N ASN A 514 -8.15 18.75 -30.61
CA ASN A 514 -8.32 17.29 -30.75
C ASN A 514 -9.29 16.68 -29.72
N ILE A 515 -9.98 17.49 -28.93
CA ILE A 515 -11.00 17.05 -27.97
C ILE A 515 -12.32 17.67 -28.40
N ASN A 516 -13.33 16.82 -28.53
CA ASN A 516 -14.61 17.23 -29.07
C ASN A 516 -15.66 17.12 -27.95
N TYR A 517 -15.75 18.13 -27.07
CA TYR A 517 -16.86 18.23 -26.13
C TYR A 517 -18.13 18.27 -26.97
N GLY A 518 -18.90 17.19 -26.96
CA GLY A 518 -20.06 17.01 -27.85
C GLY A 518 -21.02 18.19 -27.78
N LYS A 519 -21.89 18.29 -28.80
CA LYS A 519 -22.96 19.29 -28.91
C LYS A 519 -23.62 19.54 -27.56
N ASP A 520 -23.81 20.80 -27.20
CA ASP A 520 -24.63 21.12 -26.03
C ASP A 520 -26.06 20.56 -26.23
N GLY A 521 -26.82 20.48 -25.15
CA GLY A 521 -28.24 20.07 -25.18
C GLY A 521 -29.15 20.95 -26.06
N THR A 522 -28.60 21.90 -26.84
CA THR A 522 -29.32 22.72 -27.83
C THR A 522 -28.99 22.37 -29.28
N GLY A 523 -28.05 21.43 -29.52
CA GLY A 523 -27.79 20.88 -30.85
C GLY A 523 -26.88 21.73 -31.75
N GLU A 524 -26.31 22.84 -31.27
CA GLU A 524 -25.38 23.65 -32.06
C GLU A 524 -23.94 23.09 -32.04
N PRO A 525 -23.25 23.04 -33.19
CA PRO A 525 -21.82 22.68 -33.25
C PRO A 525 -20.94 23.76 -32.61
N TYR A 526 -19.86 23.37 -31.92
CA TYR A 526 -18.80 24.23 -31.37
C TYR A 526 -18.02 25.09 -32.40
N SER A 527 -18.52 25.23 -33.63
CA SER A 527 -17.85 25.90 -34.76
C SER A 527 -17.61 27.40 -34.54
N ILE A 528 -18.40 28.07 -33.70
CA ILE A 528 -18.23 29.51 -33.39
C ILE A 528 -17.02 29.74 -32.47
N ILE A 529 -16.79 28.85 -31.48
CA ILE A 529 -15.63 28.93 -30.58
C ILE A 529 -14.33 28.60 -31.33
N ASP A 530 -14.40 27.70 -32.32
CA ASP A 530 -13.23 27.32 -33.14
C ASP A 530 -12.72 28.46 -34.04
N ASN A 531 -13.58 29.40 -34.45
CA ASN A 531 -13.17 30.56 -35.25
C ASN A 531 -12.46 31.64 -34.39
N ASN A 532 -12.98 31.97 -33.20
CA ASN A 532 -12.29 32.87 -32.27
C ASN A 532 -10.93 32.30 -31.84
N ARG A 533 -10.86 30.98 -31.58
CA ARG A 533 -9.60 30.28 -31.30
C ARG A 533 -8.58 30.40 -32.43
N LYS A 534 -8.99 30.43 -33.70
CA LYS A 534 -8.08 30.54 -34.86
C LYS A 534 -7.53 31.95 -35.05
N GLU A 535 -8.30 32.99 -34.73
CA GLU A 535 -7.82 34.37 -34.78
C GLU A 535 -6.84 34.68 -33.64
N HIS A 536 -7.16 34.33 -32.40
CA HIS A 536 -6.25 34.54 -31.25
C HIS A 536 -4.92 33.77 -31.42
N ARG A 537 -4.94 32.57 -32.02
CA ARG A 537 -3.74 31.77 -32.34
C ARG A 537 -2.73 32.46 -33.26
N LYS A 538 -3.15 33.41 -34.11
CA LYS A 538 -2.24 34.07 -35.07
C LYS A 538 -1.23 35.00 -34.39
N ASN A 539 -1.59 35.55 -33.24
CA ASN A 539 -0.79 36.54 -32.52
C ASN A 539 -0.10 35.96 -31.27
N TRP A 540 -0.25 34.66 -31.00
CA TRP A 540 0.37 34.00 -29.86
C TRP A 540 1.88 33.88 -30.05
N ASP A 541 2.65 34.36 -29.07
CA ASP A 541 4.09 34.12 -29.02
C ASP A 541 4.35 32.62 -28.78
N LYS A 542 4.81 31.92 -29.81
CA LYS A 542 5.09 30.47 -29.78
C LYS A 542 6.38 30.13 -29.03
N THR A 543 7.13 31.14 -28.58
CA THR A 543 8.41 30.95 -27.89
C THR A 543 8.15 30.59 -26.43
N TYR A 544 8.39 29.32 -26.09
CA TYR A 544 8.02 28.73 -24.81
C TYR A 544 9.20 28.72 -23.82
N ASN A 545 9.08 29.41 -22.68
CA ASN A 545 10.06 29.37 -21.59
C ASN A 545 9.41 29.60 -20.21
N TYR A 546 10.10 29.22 -19.13
CA TYR A 546 9.61 29.33 -17.75
C TYR A 546 9.09 30.73 -17.36
N HIS A 547 9.77 31.81 -17.80
CA HIS A 547 9.32 33.17 -17.47
C HIS A 547 7.98 33.50 -18.10
N LYS A 548 7.70 32.95 -19.30
CA LYS A 548 6.41 33.15 -19.97
C LYS A 548 5.27 32.48 -19.20
N ILE A 549 5.49 31.29 -18.65
CA ILE A 549 4.52 30.61 -17.80
C ILE A 549 4.28 31.42 -16.53
N LEU A 550 5.34 31.86 -15.84
CA LEU A 550 5.18 32.71 -14.66
C LEU A 550 4.43 34.01 -14.98
N GLN A 551 4.69 34.61 -16.15
CA GLN A 551 3.96 35.79 -16.62
C GLN A 551 2.48 35.49 -16.89
N ASP A 552 2.16 34.33 -17.46
CA ASP A 552 0.77 33.93 -17.70
C ASP A 552 0.07 33.53 -16.39
N MET A 553 0.77 32.93 -15.43
CA MET A 553 0.27 32.68 -14.07
C MET A 553 0.03 33.98 -13.30
N GLU A 554 0.91 34.98 -13.46
CA GLU A 554 0.73 36.33 -12.91
C GLU A 554 -0.54 36.98 -13.46
N ARG A 555 -0.80 36.84 -14.77
CA ARG A 555 -2.05 37.31 -15.39
C ARG A 555 -3.30 36.57 -14.92
N LEU A 556 -3.18 35.31 -14.49
CA LEU A 556 -4.30 34.55 -13.91
C LEU A 556 -4.60 34.96 -12.47
N LEU A 557 -3.58 35.42 -11.74
CA LEU A 557 -3.72 35.93 -10.38
C LEU A 557 -4.20 37.39 -10.37
N ASP A 558 -3.67 38.23 -11.26
CA ASP A 558 -3.98 39.66 -11.36
C ASP A 558 -4.07 40.10 -12.83
N PRO A 559 -5.22 39.90 -13.49
CA PRO A 559 -5.37 40.22 -14.91
C PRO A 559 -5.41 41.73 -15.18
N PRO A 560 -4.58 42.24 -16.12
CA PRO A 560 -4.63 43.65 -16.50
C PRO A 560 -5.89 44.05 -17.27
N SER A 561 -6.53 43.07 -17.95
CA SER A 561 -7.78 43.25 -18.70
C SER A 561 -8.51 41.91 -18.89
N SER A 562 -9.80 41.98 -19.22
CA SER A 562 -10.61 40.78 -19.53
C SER A 562 -10.03 39.96 -20.67
N ASP A 563 -9.54 40.57 -21.75
CA ASP A 563 -9.00 39.85 -22.91
C ASP A 563 -7.70 39.11 -22.59
N GLN A 564 -6.80 39.72 -21.82
CA GLN A 564 -5.54 39.07 -21.41
C GLN A 564 -5.78 37.95 -20.38
N TYR A 565 -6.83 38.08 -19.57
CA TYR A 565 -7.29 37.02 -18.68
C TYR A 565 -7.87 35.84 -19.48
N ILE A 566 -8.66 36.12 -20.52
CA ILE A 566 -9.20 35.11 -21.42
C ILE A 566 -8.06 34.36 -22.12
N ASP A 567 -7.05 35.06 -22.63
CA ASP A 567 -5.89 34.42 -23.27
C ASP A 567 -5.11 33.53 -22.28
N ALA A 568 -4.89 33.97 -21.05
CA ALA A 568 -4.23 33.17 -20.00
C ALA A 568 -5.10 31.99 -19.53
N THR A 569 -6.41 32.17 -19.46
CA THR A 569 -7.39 31.12 -19.10
C THR A 569 -7.55 30.10 -20.22
N MET A 570 -7.45 30.52 -21.48
CA MET A 570 -7.46 29.65 -22.66
C MET A 570 -6.16 28.84 -22.79
N PHE A 571 -5.03 29.41 -22.36
CA PHE A 571 -3.76 28.69 -22.24
C PHE A 571 -3.81 27.61 -21.17
N VAL A 572 -4.51 27.87 -20.07
CA VAL A 572 -4.66 26.93 -18.95
C VAL A 572 -5.82 25.96 -19.24
N TYR A 573 -7.08 26.36 -19.33
CA TYR A 573 -8.21 25.42 -19.50
C TYR A 573 -8.92 25.51 -20.85
N GLY A 574 -8.22 25.84 -21.94
CA GLY A 574 -8.80 26.16 -23.26
C GLY A 574 -9.74 25.13 -23.90
N SER A 575 -9.95 24.00 -23.26
CA SER A 575 -10.87 22.92 -23.59
C SER A 575 -12.25 23.03 -22.90
N ARG A 576 -12.37 23.57 -21.67
CA ARG A 576 -13.58 23.45 -20.82
C ARG A 576 -14.58 24.62 -20.88
N ALA A 577 -14.26 25.71 -21.58
CA ALA A 577 -15.16 26.86 -21.68
C ALA A 577 -16.25 26.62 -22.75
N SER A 578 -17.49 26.37 -22.31
CA SER A 578 -18.69 26.47 -23.16
C SER A 578 -19.74 27.42 -22.56
N LYS A 579 -20.31 28.20 -23.48
CA LYS A 579 -21.31 29.30 -23.46
C LYS A 579 -21.15 30.39 -22.39
N GLU A 580 -21.15 31.62 -22.92
CA GLU A 580 -20.75 32.90 -22.32
C GLU A 580 -19.38 32.81 -21.65
N LEU A 581 -18.39 33.39 -22.33
CA LEU A 581 -17.03 33.56 -21.83
C LEU A 581 -17.01 33.97 -20.35
N GLU A 582 -17.97 34.81 -19.94
CA GLU A 582 -18.20 35.27 -18.57
C GLU A 582 -18.60 34.16 -17.57
N GLU A 583 -19.44 33.21 -17.96
CA GLU A 583 -19.85 32.10 -17.10
C GLU A 583 -18.78 31.01 -17.02
N GLY A 584 -18.05 30.79 -18.13
CA GLY A 584 -16.83 29.98 -18.15
C GLY A 584 -15.73 30.58 -17.27
N VAL A 585 -15.58 31.90 -17.29
CA VAL A 585 -14.66 32.66 -16.42
C VAL A 585 -15.06 32.53 -14.95
N LYS A 586 -16.35 32.63 -14.61
CA LYS A 586 -16.83 32.43 -13.22
C LYS A 586 -16.60 31.00 -12.72
N ARG A 587 -16.86 29.99 -13.56
CA ARG A 587 -16.57 28.58 -13.26
C ARG A 587 -15.06 28.39 -13.03
N PHE A 588 -14.21 28.98 -13.86
CA PHE A 588 -12.76 28.93 -13.69
C PHE A 588 -12.30 29.66 -12.42
N LEU A 589 -12.80 30.85 -12.10
CA LEU A 589 -12.46 31.57 -10.86
C LEU A 589 -12.78 30.70 -9.65
N THR A 590 -13.94 30.05 -9.68
CA THR A 590 -14.34 29.09 -8.65
C THR A 590 -13.36 27.91 -8.59
N SER A 591 -13.04 27.26 -9.72
CA SER A 591 -12.07 26.15 -9.77
C SER A 591 -10.66 26.57 -9.34
N ARG A 592 -10.20 27.77 -9.69
CA ARG A 592 -8.92 28.36 -9.30
C ARG A 592 -8.87 28.55 -7.79
N ASP A 593 -9.88 29.22 -7.24
CA ASP A 593 -9.97 29.48 -5.81
C ASP A 593 -10.08 28.16 -5.03
N VAL A 594 -10.78 27.16 -5.56
CA VAL A 594 -10.82 25.80 -5.00
C VAL A 594 -9.46 25.14 -5.01
N LEU A 595 -8.76 25.14 -6.16
CA LEU A 595 -7.43 24.54 -6.30
C LEU A 595 -6.42 25.22 -5.36
N LEU A 596 -6.48 26.54 -5.24
CA LEU A 596 -5.64 27.32 -4.34
C LEU A 596 -6.00 27.10 -2.87
N ASN A 597 -7.29 27.03 -2.52
CA ASN A 597 -7.72 26.73 -1.15
C ASN A 597 -7.35 25.30 -0.75
N GLN A 598 -7.49 24.34 -1.65
CA GLN A 598 -7.05 22.96 -1.46
C GLN A 598 -5.53 22.93 -1.25
N PHE A 599 -4.77 23.61 -2.11
CA PHE A 599 -3.32 23.73 -1.96
C PHE A 599 -2.93 24.39 -0.63
N ASN A 600 -3.54 25.51 -0.26
CA ASN A 600 -3.26 26.17 1.01
C ASN A 600 -3.67 25.32 2.23
N SER A 601 -4.75 24.54 2.12
CA SER A 601 -5.20 23.62 3.16
C SER A 601 -4.23 22.45 3.33
N ASP A 602 -3.83 21.82 2.22
CA ASP A 602 -2.91 20.68 2.20
C ASP A 602 -1.50 21.08 2.65
N TYR A 603 -1.09 22.34 2.42
CA TYR A 603 0.26 22.84 2.67
C TYR A 603 0.31 24.06 3.60
N GLY A 604 -0.65 24.19 4.53
CA GLY A 604 -0.72 25.33 5.47
C GLY A 604 0.53 25.54 6.33
N PHE A 605 1.38 24.51 6.46
CA PHE A 605 2.70 24.61 7.11
C PHE A 605 3.66 25.57 6.40
N LEU A 606 3.47 25.82 5.10
CA LEU A 606 4.28 26.76 4.33
C LEU A 606 3.97 28.24 4.66
N ASN A 607 3.00 28.50 5.55
CA ASN A 607 2.63 29.81 6.08
C ASN A 607 2.49 30.88 4.98
N ILE A 608 1.82 30.49 3.90
CA ILE A 608 1.67 31.28 2.67
C ILE A 608 0.58 32.33 2.90
N ASN A 609 0.96 33.48 3.44
CA ASN A 609 0.02 34.60 3.69
C ASN A 609 -0.47 35.30 2.40
N SER A 610 0.03 34.93 1.20
CA SER A 610 -0.44 35.46 -0.09
C SER A 610 -0.25 34.48 -1.26
N ILE A 611 -1.22 34.44 -2.17
CA ILE A 611 -1.17 33.63 -3.39
C ILE A 611 -0.09 34.21 -4.31
N LYS A 612 1.07 33.54 -4.41
CA LYS A 612 2.16 33.89 -5.33
C LYS A 612 2.04 33.11 -6.65
N LYS A 613 2.48 33.69 -7.76
CA LYS A 613 2.45 33.07 -9.12
C LYS A 613 3.23 31.77 -9.20
N GLU A 614 4.28 31.64 -8.38
CA GLU A 614 5.10 30.46 -8.23
C GLU A 614 4.30 29.30 -7.63
N ASN A 615 3.47 29.55 -6.62
CA ASN A 615 2.65 28.51 -5.97
C ASN A 615 1.57 27.97 -6.92
N LEU A 616 0.95 28.85 -7.71
CA LEU A 616 -0.01 28.45 -8.73
C LEU A 616 0.69 27.62 -9.84
N ALA A 617 1.90 28.00 -10.25
CA ALA A 617 2.68 27.23 -11.20
C ALA A 617 3.03 25.83 -10.66
N ILE A 618 3.39 25.70 -9.37
CA ILE A 618 3.59 24.38 -8.73
C ILE A 618 2.32 23.57 -8.80
N ALA A 619 1.22 24.15 -8.32
CA ALA A 619 -0.04 23.44 -8.22
C ALA A 619 -0.49 22.90 -9.59
N LEU A 620 -0.27 23.64 -10.68
CA LEU A 620 -0.68 23.26 -12.03
C LEU A 620 0.34 22.36 -12.78
N CYS A 621 1.64 22.51 -12.52
CA CYS A 621 2.68 21.77 -13.25
C CYS A 621 3.19 20.54 -12.50
N THR A 622 2.74 20.31 -11.27
CA THR A 622 3.16 19.16 -10.45
C THR A 622 2.01 18.28 -10.03
N LYS A 623 2.31 17.01 -9.81
CA LYS A 623 1.32 15.98 -9.49
C LYS A 623 0.64 16.30 -8.16
N THR A 624 -0.69 16.20 -8.14
CA THR A 624 -1.50 16.27 -6.92
C THR A 624 -1.41 14.94 -6.17
N PRO A 625 -1.15 14.92 -4.85
CA PRO A 625 -1.29 13.70 -4.06
C PRO A 625 -2.78 13.33 -3.99
N THR A 626 -3.17 12.34 -4.78
CA THR A 626 -4.51 11.75 -4.68
C THR A 626 -4.53 10.69 -3.59
N PRO A 627 -5.71 10.40 -3.02
CA PRO A 627 -5.87 9.28 -2.11
C PRO A 627 -5.28 7.95 -2.61
N SER A 628 -5.49 7.56 -3.88
CA SER A 628 -4.91 6.37 -4.49
C SER A 628 -3.37 6.40 -4.57
N THR A 629 -2.78 7.51 -4.99
CA THR A 629 -1.30 7.66 -5.04
C THR A 629 -0.65 7.62 -3.65
N LEU A 630 -1.38 8.01 -2.60
CA LEU A 630 -0.95 7.86 -1.21
C LEU A 630 -1.01 6.40 -0.74
N LEU A 631 -1.92 5.58 -1.27
CA LEU A 631 -1.90 4.13 -1.05
C LEU A 631 -0.67 3.49 -1.72
N ASP A 632 -0.39 3.84 -2.97
CA ASP A 632 0.77 3.33 -3.71
C ASP A 632 2.11 3.65 -3.03
N THR A 633 2.19 4.84 -2.41
CA THR A 633 3.36 5.30 -1.65
C THR A 633 3.87 4.26 -0.65
N TRP A 634 2.98 3.50 0.00
CA TRP A 634 3.37 2.46 0.96
C TRP A 634 3.18 1.03 0.44
N HIS A 635 2.34 0.81 -0.58
CA HIS A 635 2.23 -0.49 -1.25
C HIS A 635 3.52 -0.89 -1.97
N ALA A 636 4.19 0.02 -2.67
CA ALA A 636 5.40 -0.29 -3.43
C ALA A 636 6.59 -0.69 -2.52
N PRO A 637 6.89 0.01 -1.43
CA PRO A 637 7.91 -0.43 -0.47
C PRO A 637 7.49 -1.70 0.29
N TYR A 638 6.19 -1.88 0.57
CA TYR A 638 5.73 -3.12 1.17
C TYR A 638 5.90 -4.32 0.23
N ARG A 639 5.63 -4.15 -1.07
CA ARG A 639 5.92 -5.12 -2.13
C ARG A 639 7.41 -5.43 -2.16
N PHE A 640 8.26 -4.40 -2.18
CA PHE A 640 9.71 -4.54 -2.11
C PHE A 640 10.14 -5.41 -0.92
N LEU A 641 9.64 -5.12 0.29
CA LEU A 641 9.95 -5.87 1.51
C LEU A 641 9.37 -7.29 1.48
N LYS A 642 8.18 -7.50 0.91
CA LYS A 642 7.61 -8.83 0.70
C LYS A 642 8.40 -9.68 -0.27
N GLU A 643 8.99 -9.09 -1.30
CA GLU A 643 9.90 -9.77 -2.21
C GLU A 643 11.24 -10.12 -1.52
N LEU A 644 11.55 -9.49 -0.38
CA LEU A 644 12.61 -9.91 0.54
C LEU A 644 12.16 -11.00 1.54
N SER A 645 10.92 -11.49 1.48
CA SER A 645 10.47 -12.60 2.33
C SER A 645 10.90 -13.95 1.75
N VAL A 646 11.06 -14.95 2.62
CA VAL A 646 11.33 -16.33 2.18
C VAL A 646 10.02 -16.94 1.66
N PRO A 647 9.95 -17.39 0.39
CA PRO A 647 8.68 -17.85 -0.19
C PRO A 647 8.20 -19.15 0.45
N ALA A 648 6.87 -19.26 0.61
CA ALA A 648 6.21 -20.54 0.85
C ALA A 648 6.03 -21.27 -0.51
N HIS A 649 6.63 -22.45 -0.65
CA HIS A 649 6.47 -23.40 -1.78
C HIS A 649 6.73 -22.86 -3.21
N GLY A 650 7.78 -23.37 -3.88
CA GLY A 650 7.81 -23.53 -5.35
C GLY A 650 7.82 -22.28 -6.23
N ASN A 651 8.09 -21.08 -5.71
CA ASN A 651 8.25 -19.88 -6.53
C ASN A 651 9.73 -19.58 -6.78
N ASP A 652 10.20 -19.92 -7.98
CA ASP A 652 11.59 -19.75 -8.41
C ASP A 652 11.96 -18.30 -8.78
N ASN A 653 10.97 -17.43 -9.00
CA ASN A 653 11.20 -16.12 -9.61
C ASN A 653 11.63 -15.00 -8.64
N VAL A 654 11.62 -15.22 -7.32
CA VAL A 654 11.91 -14.18 -6.30
C VAL A 654 13.32 -14.31 -5.69
N GLN A 655 14.15 -15.23 -6.21
CA GLN A 655 15.29 -15.79 -5.47
C GLN A 655 16.63 -15.05 -5.58
N LYS A 656 16.75 -14.01 -6.43
CA LYS A 656 18.07 -13.39 -6.73
C LYS A 656 18.80 -12.81 -5.52
N TRP A 657 18.08 -12.34 -4.52
CA TRP A 657 18.73 -11.82 -3.31
C TRP A 657 19.14 -12.94 -2.36
N LEU A 658 18.33 -13.99 -2.21
CA LEU A 658 18.64 -15.16 -1.39
C LEU A 658 19.79 -16.00 -1.94
N GLU A 659 20.13 -15.90 -3.23
CA GLU A 659 21.28 -16.62 -3.83
C GLU A 659 22.63 -16.40 -3.13
N VAL A 660 22.82 -15.32 -2.33
CA VAL A 660 24.05 -15.18 -1.52
C VAL A 660 24.07 -16.10 -0.30
N VAL A 661 22.91 -16.56 0.13
CA VAL A 661 22.75 -17.45 1.27
C VAL A 661 22.58 -18.86 0.73
N GLU A 662 23.55 -19.73 0.89
CA GLU A 662 23.42 -21.10 0.43
C GLU A 662 22.28 -21.83 1.14
N LYS A 663 21.48 -22.59 0.39
CA LYS A 663 20.49 -23.50 0.97
C LYS A 663 21.21 -24.52 1.85
N ALA A 664 20.63 -24.82 3.00
CA ALA A 664 21.06 -25.93 3.84
C ALA A 664 20.07 -27.08 3.78
N GLU A 665 20.53 -28.24 4.22
CA GLU A 665 19.74 -29.45 4.29
C GLU A 665 19.40 -29.78 5.74
N HIS A 666 18.12 -30.10 5.98
CA HIS A 666 17.68 -30.77 7.18
C HIS A 666 17.68 -32.27 6.96
N GLN A 667 18.15 -33.03 7.95
CA GLN A 667 17.89 -34.46 7.98
C GLN A 667 16.49 -34.69 8.57
N ILE A 668 15.62 -35.33 7.79
CA ILE A 668 14.32 -35.81 8.25
C ILE A 668 14.56 -37.15 8.92
N VAL A 669 13.94 -37.33 10.08
CA VAL A 669 14.01 -38.59 10.79
C VAL A 669 12.57 -38.98 11.22
N GLU A 670 12.28 -40.27 11.33
CA GLU A 670 11.00 -40.84 11.77
C GLU A 670 11.13 -41.57 13.13
N CYS A 671 10.10 -41.54 14.00
CA CYS A 671 10.18 -41.58 15.48
C CYS A 671 9.01 -42.44 15.88
N GLU A 672 9.26 -43.46 16.68
CA GLU A 672 8.21 -44.13 17.44
C GLU A 672 8.33 -43.71 18.91
N PHE A 673 7.19 -43.45 19.56
CA PHE A 673 7.14 -43.09 20.98
C PHE A 673 6.70 -44.29 21.81
N LYS A 674 7.36 -44.51 22.96
CA LYS A 674 6.87 -45.39 24.02
C LYS A 674 6.79 -44.60 25.33
N GLN A 675 5.59 -44.48 25.90
CA GLN A 675 5.39 -43.96 27.25
C GLN A 675 5.10 -45.15 28.18
N ASP A 676 5.60 -45.12 29.41
CA ASP A 676 5.64 -46.28 30.33
C ASP A 676 4.26 -46.81 30.80
N LYS A 677 3.15 -46.21 30.37
CA LYS A 677 1.79 -46.75 30.46
C LYS A 677 1.02 -46.32 29.21
N ASP A 678 0.57 -47.32 28.45
CA ASP A 678 -0.11 -47.28 27.16
C ASP A 678 0.79 -46.95 25.93
N ASN A 679 0.82 -47.91 25.00
CA ASN A 679 1.46 -47.78 23.68
C ASN A 679 0.77 -46.67 22.88
N ILE A 680 1.34 -45.48 22.83
CA ILE A 680 0.89 -44.42 21.94
C ILE A 680 1.82 -44.35 20.73
N THR A 681 1.36 -44.88 19.60
CA THR A 681 2.02 -44.74 18.30
C THR A 681 1.55 -43.42 17.66
N PHE A 682 2.39 -42.40 17.63
CA PHE A 682 2.20 -41.25 16.72
C PHE A 682 3.20 -41.41 15.56
N GLY A 683 2.76 -41.95 14.43
CA GLY A 683 3.63 -42.13 13.27
C GLY A 683 3.51 -40.97 12.30
N PHE A 684 4.38 -39.95 12.37
CA PHE A 684 4.59 -38.97 11.30
C PHE A 684 6.01 -38.35 11.37
N PRO A 685 6.63 -37.98 10.22
CA PRO A 685 8.05 -37.57 10.13
C PRO A 685 8.36 -36.22 10.79
N TYR A 686 9.57 -36.08 11.37
CA TYR A 686 10.08 -34.85 12.00
C TYR A 686 11.38 -34.37 11.37
N LYS A 687 11.66 -33.08 11.54
CA LYS A 687 12.97 -32.48 11.26
C LYS A 687 13.84 -32.57 12.50
N CYS A 688 14.95 -33.29 12.41
CA CYS A 688 15.98 -33.36 13.43
C CYS A 688 17.22 -32.64 12.93
N ILE A 689 17.68 -31.65 13.69
CA ILE A 689 18.79 -30.79 13.25
C ILE A 689 19.84 -30.86 14.32
N SER A 690 21.06 -31.28 13.96
CA SER A 690 22.11 -31.59 14.94
C SER A 690 23.12 -30.47 15.12
N PRO A 691 22.90 -29.43 15.98
CA PRO A 691 23.75 -28.26 16.05
C PRO A 691 25.23 -28.45 16.46
N SER A 692 25.74 -29.67 16.67
CA SER A 692 27.18 -29.89 16.91
C SER A 692 27.65 -31.37 16.84
N GLY A 693 27.00 -32.25 16.06
CA GLY A 693 27.28 -33.69 16.08
C GLY A 693 27.00 -34.39 17.43
N ASN A 694 26.71 -33.60 18.47
CA ASN A 694 26.54 -33.97 19.87
C ASN A 694 25.29 -33.35 20.51
N ARG A 695 24.48 -32.60 19.75
CA ARG A 695 23.22 -31.97 20.17
C ARG A 695 22.26 -31.97 18.98
N PHE A 696 20.99 -32.31 19.15
CA PHE A 696 19.93 -32.13 18.15
C PHE A 696 18.74 -31.38 18.70
N GLU A 697 18.22 -30.39 17.97
CA GLU A 697 16.94 -29.75 18.24
C GLU A 697 15.88 -30.43 17.37
N ALA A 698 14.76 -30.84 17.96
CA ALA A 698 13.64 -31.47 17.27
C ALA A 698 12.37 -30.65 17.55
N ILE A 699 11.39 -30.68 16.64
CA ILE A 699 10.03 -30.18 16.90
C ILE A 699 9.09 -31.36 16.72
N PHE A 700 8.22 -31.58 17.71
CA PHE A 700 7.21 -32.62 17.69
C PHE A 700 5.87 -32.06 17.23
N PHE A 701 5.19 -32.81 16.36
CA PHE A 701 3.82 -32.52 15.93
C PHE A 701 3.00 -33.79 16.17
N SER A 702 1.88 -33.71 16.87
CA SER A 702 0.91 -34.82 16.97
C SER A 702 -0.35 -34.46 16.20
N GLU A 703 -0.81 -35.34 15.32
CA GLU A 703 -2.17 -35.30 14.78
C GLU A 703 -3.09 -36.16 15.66
N ASP A 704 -4.28 -35.66 15.99
CA ASP A 704 -5.32 -36.45 16.66
C ASP A 704 -6.27 -36.99 15.59
N SER A 705 -6.47 -38.31 15.55
CA SER A 705 -7.14 -39.01 14.45
C SER A 705 -8.67 -38.96 14.49
N THR A 706 -9.28 -38.15 15.36
CA THR A 706 -10.74 -38.15 15.57
C THR A 706 -11.47 -36.88 15.16
N GLU A 707 -10.76 -35.78 14.88
CA GLU A 707 -11.33 -34.61 14.19
C GLU A 707 -10.24 -34.04 13.28
N ARG A 708 -10.56 -33.73 12.02
CA ARG A 708 -9.65 -33.06 11.06
C ARG A 708 -9.38 -31.60 11.47
N ASN A 709 -8.93 -31.38 12.70
CA ASN A 709 -8.52 -30.09 13.26
C ASN A 709 -7.11 -30.26 13.83
N ASP A 710 -6.13 -29.67 13.15
CA ASP A 710 -4.70 -29.71 13.51
C ASP A 710 -4.44 -28.96 14.83
N HIS A 711 -4.59 -29.63 15.96
CA HIS A 711 -4.14 -29.14 17.26
C HIS A 711 -2.73 -29.68 17.55
N ILE A 712 -1.72 -28.82 17.48
CA ILE A 712 -0.37 -29.11 17.99
C ILE A 712 -0.52 -29.34 19.50
N LYS A 713 -0.27 -30.55 20.00
CA LYS A 713 -0.38 -30.80 21.44
C LYS A 713 0.89 -30.49 22.24
N LYS A 714 2.09 -30.36 21.62
CA LYS A 714 3.36 -30.00 22.32
C LYS A 714 4.54 -29.84 21.35
N CYS A 715 5.33 -28.77 21.51
CA CYS A 715 6.68 -28.60 20.96
C CYS A 715 7.71 -28.91 22.05
N PHE A 716 8.73 -29.73 21.78
CA PHE A 716 9.80 -30.02 22.76
C PHE A 716 11.17 -29.80 22.14
N VAL A 717 12.04 -29.01 22.79
CA VAL A 717 13.45 -28.89 22.39
C VAL A 717 14.30 -29.86 23.23
N ILE A 718 15.03 -30.74 22.55
CA ILE A 718 15.85 -31.80 23.16
C ILE A 718 17.33 -31.41 23.09
N GLU A 719 18.15 -31.84 24.05
CA GLU A 719 19.60 -31.85 23.89
C GLU A 719 20.12 -33.30 24.04
N GLY A 720 20.82 -33.86 23.02
CA GLY A 720 21.38 -35.21 23.07
C GLY A 720 22.51 -35.49 22.06
N LYS A 721 23.40 -36.46 22.36
CA LYS A 721 24.56 -36.84 21.51
C LYS A 721 24.16 -37.64 20.27
N LEU A 722 24.64 -37.26 19.09
CA LEU A 722 24.33 -37.87 17.79
C LEU A 722 25.34 -38.93 17.33
N SER A 723 26.36 -39.25 18.14
CA SER A 723 27.57 -39.91 17.64
C SER A 723 27.40 -41.37 17.17
N LYS A 724 26.18 -41.94 17.16
CA LYS A 724 25.80 -43.14 16.39
C LYS A 724 24.28 -43.12 16.13
N ILE A 725 23.85 -42.69 14.95
CA ILE A 725 22.51 -43.05 14.44
C ILE A 725 22.65 -44.48 13.90
N ASP A 726 22.69 -45.47 14.79
CA ASP A 726 22.43 -46.87 14.39
C ASP A 726 20.89 -47.00 14.33
N SER A 727 20.35 -47.26 13.14
CA SER A 727 18.90 -47.41 12.97
C SER A 727 18.38 -48.48 13.94
N GLY A 728 17.43 -48.09 14.80
CA GLY A 728 16.84 -49.01 15.79
C GLY A 728 17.22 -48.81 17.26
N GLN A 729 18.12 -47.90 17.64
CA GLN A 729 18.41 -47.64 19.06
C GLN A 729 17.40 -46.69 19.72
N GLU A 730 16.96 -47.02 20.94
CA GLU A 730 16.11 -46.17 21.77
C GLU A 730 16.96 -45.09 22.48
N HIS A 731 16.69 -43.81 22.21
CA HIS A 731 17.38 -42.70 22.87
C HIS A 731 16.52 -42.05 23.96
N LYS A 732 17.11 -41.74 25.12
CA LYS A 732 16.45 -41.00 26.20
C LYS A 732 16.42 -39.51 25.90
N ILE A 733 15.23 -38.94 25.98
CA ILE A 733 14.97 -37.52 25.76
C ILE A 733 14.72 -36.82 27.10
N TYR A 734 15.25 -35.61 27.26
CA TYR A 734 15.00 -34.76 28.41
C TYR A 734 14.30 -33.48 27.93
N ASP A 735 13.15 -33.19 28.52
CA ASP A 735 12.45 -31.93 28.32
C ASP A 735 13.19 -30.82 29.09
N THR A 736 13.64 -29.78 28.40
CA THR A 736 14.32 -28.63 29.02
C THR A 736 13.36 -27.70 29.77
N GLU A 737 12.06 -27.89 29.64
CA GLU A 737 10.99 -27.10 30.27
C GLU A 737 10.31 -27.78 31.46
N ILE A 738 10.55 -29.09 31.66
CA ILE A 738 10.07 -29.83 32.83
C ILE A 738 11.15 -29.81 33.91
N PRO A 739 10.80 -29.56 35.19
CA PRO A 739 11.75 -29.69 36.30
C PRO A 739 12.44 -31.06 36.26
N LYS A 740 13.74 -31.09 36.60
CA LYS A 740 14.57 -32.32 36.58
C LYS A 740 13.98 -33.53 37.33
N ASP A 741 12.96 -33.28 38.16
CA ASP A 741 12.36 -34.24 39.08
C ASP A 741 11.29 -35.14 38.41
N ASN A 742 10.94 -34.94 37.13
CA ASN A 742 10.00 -35.82 36.43
C ASN A 742 10.28 -35.94 34.91
N PRO A 743 11.38 -36.60 34.50
CA PRO A 743 11.71 -36.77 33.09
C PRO A 743 10.64 -37.58 32.35
N VAL A 744 10.15 -37.08 31.21
CA VAL A 744 9.34 -37.89 30.30
C VAL A 744 10.30 -38.84 29.57
N PHE A 745 10.29 -40.11 29.95
CA PHE A 745 11.03 -41.14 29.24
C PHE A 745 10.33 -41.43 27.91
N ILE A 746 11.00 -41.09 26.83
CA ILE A 746 10.56 -41.40 25.47
C ILE A 746 11.68 -42.24 24.86
N GLY A 747 11.41 -43.50 24.57
CA GLY A 747 12.27 -44.28 23.68
C GLY A 747 11.95 -43.90 22.25
N VAL A 748 12.85 -43.20 21.57
CA VAL A 748 12.72 -42.85 20.15
C VAL A 748 13.51 -43.83 19.31
N LYS A 749 12.83 -44.50 18.37
CA LYS A 749 13.47 -45.23 17.27
C LYS A 749 13.58 -44.31 16.06
N MET A 750 14.80 -43.99 15.64
CA MET A 750 15.09 -43.11 14.51
C MET A 750 15.30 -43.91 13.21
N THR A 751 14.53 -43.62 12.16
CA THR A 751 14.75 -44.11 10.78
C THR A 751 15.02 -42.94 9.82
N ASP A 752 15.85 -43.15 8.80
CA ASP A 752 16.20 -42.12 7.80
C ASP A 752 14.96 -41.77 6.96
N GLY A 753 14.47 -40.54 7.12
CA GLY A 753 13.30 -40.00 6.43
C GLY A 753 13.65 -39.12 5.23
N GLY A 754 14.93 -39.05 4.83
CA GLY A 754 15.43 -38.23 3.72
C GLY A 754 15.96 -36.85 4.14
N THR A 755 16.23 -35.98 3.16
CA THR A 755 16.68 -34.60 3.38
C THR A 755 15.69 -33.58 2.83
N GLU A 756 15.60 -32.41 3.47
CA GLU A 756 14.81 -31.28 2.97
C GLU A 756 15.64 -30.00 2.96
N GLU A 757 15.69 -29.34 1.81
CA GLU A 757 16.34 -28.04 1.67
C GLU A 757 15.55 -26.93 2.39
N TYR A 758 16.27 -26.00 3.00
CA TYR A 758 15.73 -24.77 3.56
C TYR A 758 16.69 -23.59 3.36
N TRP A 759 16.15 -22.38 3.42
CA TRP A 759 16.95 -21.16 3.47
C TRP A 759 17.26 -20.83 4.93
N PRO A 760 18.55 -20.67 5.32
CA PRO A 760 18.93 -20.29 6.68
C PRO A 760 18.71 -18.79 6.92
N VAL A 761 17.49 -18.31 6.64
CA VAL A 761 17.04 -16.92 6.79
C VAL A 761 15.70 -16.91 7.50
N ARG A 762 15.49 -15.93 8.38
CA ARG A 762 14.20 -15.75 9.05
C ARG A 762 13.67 -14.34 9.00
N GLU A 763 12.48 -14.19 8.42
CA GLU A 763 11.63 -13.01 8.58
C GLU A 763 11.11 -12.95 10.03
N VAL A 764 11.41 -11.84 10.73
CA VAL A 764 10.93 -11.55 12.08
C VAL A 764 9.70 -10.64 12.05
N LEU A 765 9.73 -9.64 11.17
CA LEU A 765 8.67 -8.65 11.00
C LEU A 765 8.71 -8.07 9.59
N LEU A 766 7.54 -7.94 8.96
CA LEU A 766 7.33 -7.09 7.78
C LEU A 766 6.12 -6.18 8.03
N SER A 767 6.32 -4.89 7.82
CA SER A 767 5.27 -3.86 7.68
C SER A 767 5.63 -2.98 6.48
N PRO A 768 4.74 -2.05 6.06
CA PRO A 768 5.03 -1.21 4.90
C PRO A 768 6.34 -0.42 4.97
N ASP A 769 6.70 0.02 6.18
CA ASP A 769 7.86 0.86 6.48
C ASP A 769 9.07 0.09 7.00
N LEU A 770 8.91 -1.15 7.49
CA LEU A 770 9.93 -1.86 8.24
C LEU A 770 10.02 -3.35 7.86
N GLY A 771 11.23 -3.80 7.55
CA GLY A 771 11.59 -5.20 7.41
C GLY A 771 12.68 -5.62 8.38
N LEU A 772 12.47 -6.71 9.12
CA LEU A 772 13.44 -7.32 10.03
C LEU A 772 13.75 -8.76 9.60
N LEU A 773 14.97 -9.00 9.13
CA LEU A 773 15.43 -10.28 8.60
C LEU A 773 16.65 -10.78 9.38
N MET A 774 16.62 -12.01 9.87
CA MET A 774 17.78 -12.67 10.46
C MET A 774 18.48 -13.53 9.41
N VAL A 775 19.79 -13.30 9.24
CA VAL A 775 20.65 -13.99 8.26
C VAL A 775 21.95 -14.46 8.92
N PRO A 776 22.68 -15.42 8.32
CA PRO A 776 24.00 -15.79 8.81
C PRO A 776 24.92 -14.56 8.77
N ALA A 777 25.69 -14.33 9.83
CA ALA A 777 26.45 -13.09 9.98
C ALA A 777 27.41 -12.81 8.81
N GLU A 778 28.02 -13.85 8.24
CA GLU A 778 28.92 -13.73 7.09
C GLU A 778 28.25 -13.20 5.82
N HIS A 779 26.95 -13.48 5.62
CA HIS A 779 26.20 -13.00 4.46
C HIS A 779 25.50 -11.66 4.70
N ALA A 780 25.57 -11.11 5.92
CA ALA A 780 24.81 -9.92 6.29
C ALA A 780 25.13 -8.70 5.41
N PHE A 781 26.42 -8.52 5.09
CA PHE A 781 26.87 -7.43 4.23
C PHE A 781 26.43 -7.66 2.78
N ASP A 782 26.60 -8.87 2.25
CA ASP A 782 26.18 -9.21 0.88
C ASP A 782 24.67 -9.06 0.69
N VAL A 783 23.88 -9.48 1.69
CA VAL A 783 22.43 -9.28 1.72
C VAL A 783 22.10 -7.78 1.71
N ALA A 784 22.75 -6.97 2.55
CA ALA A 784 22.56 -5.52 2.56
C ALA A 784 22.90 -4.88 1.20
N THR A 785 24.02 -5.28 0.57
CA THR A 785 24.41 -4.81 -0.76
C THR A 785 23.40 -5.21 -1.84
N LYS A 786 22.84 -6.42 -1.78
CA LYS A 786 21.78 -6.83 -2.71
C LYS A 786 20.48 -6.07 -2.49
N ILE A 787 20.11 -5.77 -1.24
CA ILE A 787 18.95 -4.93 -0.91
C ILE A 787 19.18 -3.51 -1.44
N GLU A 788 20.37 -2.92 -1.22
CA GLU A 788 20.72 -1.60 -1.77
C GLU A 788 20.63 -1.60 -3.30
N ARG A 789 21.16 -2.64 -3.96
CA ARG A 789 21.08 -2.74 -5.42
C ARG A 789 19.63 -2.81 -5.91
N LYS A 790 18.78 -3.64 -5.29
CA LYS A 790 17.35 -3.71 -5.61
C LYS A 790 16.66 -2.36 -5.39
N TYR A 791 17.00 -1.66 -4.30
CA TYR A 791 16.49 -0.31 -4.04
C TYR A 791 16.91 0.67 -5.14
N ASN A 792 18.16 0.62 -5.60
CA ASN A 792 18.62 1.49 -6.70
C ASN A 792 17.93 1.15 -8.03
N GLU A 793 17.61 -0.12 -8.26
CA GLU A 793 16.85 -0.55 -9.44
C GLU A 793 15.40 -0.03 -9.41
N GLU A 794 14.70 -0.13 -8.28
CA GLU A 794 13.26 0.21 -8.19
C GLU A 794 12.96 1.64 -7.72
N PHE A 795 13.86 2.26 -6.96
CA PHE A 795 13.66 3.55 -6.31
C PHE A 795 14.81 4.54 -6.58
N GLY A 796 15.76 4.19 -7.47
CA GLY A 796 16.94 5.03 -7.76
C GLY A 796 16.60 6.44 -8.26
N LYS A 797 15.48 6.61 -8.99
CA LYS A 797 15.01 7.92 -9.49
C LYS A 797 14.61 8.89 -8.37
N VAL A 798 14.26 8.37 -7.20
CA VAL A 798 13.82 9.12 -6.02
C VAL A 798 14.81 9.00 -4.87
N ARG A 799 16.07 8.56 -5.10
CA ARG A 799 17.05 8.27 -4.03
C ARG A 799 17.27 9.44 -3.05
N GLY A 800 17.16 10.69 -3.52
CA GLY A 800 17.26 11.89 -2.69
C GLY A 800 15.96 12.31 -1.98
N ARG A 801 14.86 11.56 -2.15
CA ARG A 801 13.49 11.90 -1.69
C ARG A 801 12.83 10.78 -0.87
N LEU A 802 13.11 9.51 -1.18
CA LEU A 802 12.65 8.34 -0.40
C LEU A 802 13.87 7.70 0.27
N SER A 803 14.13 7.98 1.53
CA SER A 803 15.25 7.36 2.24
C SER A 803 14.98 5.87 2.50
N MET A 804 16.02 5.05 2.35
CA MET A 804 16.05 3.68 2.86
C MET A 804 17.26 3.53 3.79
N ASN A 805 16.99 3.21 5.05
CA ASN A 805 18.00 2.96 6.05
C ASN A 805 18.19 1.44 6.19
N ILE A 806 19.45 0.99 6.14
CA ILE A 806 19.81 -0.41 6.41
C ILE A 806 20.68 -0.47 7.67
N GLY A 807 20.23 -1.25 8.65
CA GLY A 807 20.94 -1.53 9.88
C GLY A 807 21.39 -2.98 9.97
N LEU A 808 22.63 -3.21 10.41
CA LEU A 808 23.19 -4.55 10.63
C LEU A 808 23.54 -4.74 12.11
N LEU A 809 22.81 -5.63 12.79
CA LEU A 809 23.04 -5.97 14.19
C LEU A 809 23.61 -7.39 14.30
N TYR A 810 24.90 -7.48 14.63
CA TYR A 810 25.60 -8.76 14.81
C TYR A 810 25.51 -9.27 16.24
N PHE A 811 25.14 -10.52 16.42
CA PHE A 811 25.05 -11.15 17.74
C PHE A 811 25.40 -12.64 17.67
N ASN A 812 25.83 -13.23 18.80
CA ASN A 812 25.96 -14.68 18.88
C ASN A 812 24.57 -15.31 18.97
N TYR A 813 24.31 -16.45 18.32
CA TYR A 813 22.98 -17.10 18.31
C TYR A 813 22.42 -17.45 19.71
N LYS A 814 23.28 -17.49 20.73
CA LYS A 814 22.90 -17.68 22.14
C LYS A 814 22.51 -16.38 22.85
N HIS A 815 22.61 -15.22 22.22
CA HIS A 815 22.16 -13.96 22.82
C HIS A 815 20.64 -13.98 22.99
N PRO A 816 20.13 -13.43 24.11
CA PRO A 816 18.71 -13.27 24.29
C PRO A 816 18.07 -12.39 23.21
N VAL A 817 16.94 -12.85 22.64
CA VAL A 817 16.29 -12.18 21.51
C VAL A 817 15.77 -10.79 21.89
N TYR A 818 15.29 -10.59 23.12
CA TYR A 818 14.83 -9.27 23.56
C TYR A 818 15.90 -8.18 23.49
N LEU A 819 17.17 -8.52 23.73
CA LEU A 819 18.27 -7.54 23.61
C LEU A 819 18.49 -7.14 22.16
N VAL A 820 18.40 -8.12 21.24
CA VAL A 820 18.55 -7.89 19.81
C VAL A 820 17.42 -7.03 19.28
N LEU A 821 16.17 -7.32 19.68
CA LEU A 821 14.99 -6.56 19.23
C LEU A 821 14.89 -5.18 19.90
N ASP A 822 15.32 -5.00 21.15
CA ASP A 822 15.42 -3.66 21.76
C ASP A 822 16.52 -2.82 21.08
N ALA A 823 17.65 -3.44 20.72
CA ALA A 823 18.68 -2.77 19.93
C ALA A 823 18.15 -2.36 18.54
N ALA A 824 17.37 -3.24 17.89
CA ALA A 824 16.72 -2.93 16.62
C ALA A 824 15.72 -1.77 16.77
N ARG A 825 14.88 -1.78 17.81
CA ARG A 825 13.93 -0.69 18.10
C ARG A 825 14.63 0.66 18.23
N ARG A 826 15.69 0.76 19.03
CA ARG A 826 16.47 2.00 19.21
C ARG A 826 17.16 2.45 17.92
N MET A 827 17.63 1.49 17.11
CA MET A 827 18.22 1.76 15.82
C MET A 827 17.19 2.36 14.85
N ILE A 828 15.97 1.82 14.83
CA ILE A 828 14.86 2.32 14.01
C ILE A 828 14.43 3.71 14.47
N GLU A 829 14.31 3.94 15.79
CA GLU A 829 14.05 5.28 16.36
C GLU A 829 15.11 6.30 15.86
N GLY A 830 16.38 5.91 15.84
CA GLY A 830 17.46 6.73 15.28
C GLY A 830 17.38 6.91 13.75
N PHE A 831 16.83 5.96 12.99
CA PHE A 831 16.55 6.14 11.56
C PHE A 831 15.45 7.18 11.34
N GLU A 832 14.35 7.07 12.08
CA GLU A 832 13.24 8.02 12.01
C GLU A 832 13.67 9.46 12.39
N GLU A 833 14.61 9.62 13.32
CA GLU A 833 15.19 10.93 13.67
C GLU A 833 16.07 11.48 12.54
N ARG A 834 16.90 10.63 11.92
CA ARG A 834 17.81 11.03 10.84
C ARG A 834 17.12 11.24 9.49
N ASP A 835 16.00 10.58 9.25
CA ASP A 835 15.17 10.81 8.05
C ASP A 835 14.66 12.25 7.96
N ALA A 836 14.66 12.99 9.07
CA ALA A 836 14.34 14.42 9.13
C ALA A 836 15.54 15.34 8.85
N GLU A 837 16.78 14.83 8.79
CA GLU A 837 17.98 15.61 8.55
C GLU A 837 18.23 15.81 7.04
N GLU A 838 18.43 17.07 6.62
CA GLU A 838 18.85 17.39 5.26
C GLU A 838 20.39 17.53 5.20
N PHE A 839 21.00 16.93 4.18
CA PHE A 839 22.46 16.99 3.97
C PHE A 839 22.82 17.86 2.78
N GLU A 840 23.64 18.89 3.00
CA GLU A 840 24.25 19.63 1.91
C GLU A 840 25.30 18.76 1.20
N SER A 841 25.28 18.80 -0.12
CA SER A 841 26.21 18.02 -0.92
C SER A 841 26.57 18.73 -2.23
N VAL A 842 27.72 18.36 -2.79
CA VAL A 842 28.23 18.91 -4.04
C VAL A 842 28.52 17.76 -4.99
N VAL A 843 28.04 17.87 -6.23
CA VAL A 843 28.41 16.93 -7.29
C VAL A 843 29.88 17.20 -7.64
N VAL A 844 30.74 16.20 -7.45
CA VAL A 844 32.20 16.35 -7.64
C VAL A 844 32.72 15.69 -8.92
N ASN A 845 32.06 14.64 -9.39
CA ASN A 845 32.33 14.04 -10.69
C ASN A 845 31.01 13.75 -11.40
N SER A 846 30.96 14.02 -12.70
CA SER A 846 29.90 13.49 -13.57
C SER A 846 30.58 12.84 -14.77
N ASN A 847 30.56 11.52 -14.85
CA ASN A 847 30.96 10.78 -16.04
C ASN A 847 29.70 10.25 -16.72
N PRO A 848 29.08 11.04 -17.60
CA PRO A 848 28.08 10.49 -18.48
C PRO A 848 28.79 9.65 -19.54
N GLU A 849 28.94 8.36 -19.29
CA GLU A 849 29.37 7.45 -20.34
C GLU A 849 28.31 7.48 -21.45
N GLU A 850 28.64 8.10 -22.59
CA GLU A 850 27.87 7.94 -23.82
C GLU A 850 27.95 6.47 -24.24
N GLY A 851 26.89 5.70 -23.96
CA GLY A 851 26.82 4.28 -24.32
C GLY A 851 26.33 3.34 -23.21
N THR A 852 26.13 3.82 -21.98
CA THR A 852 25.48 3.04 -20.93
C THR A 852 23.98 2.93 -21.22
N ASN A 853 23.40 1.75 -21.02
CA ASN A 853 21.98 1.41 -21.23
C ASN A 853 21.00 2.28 -20.39
N GLY A 854 20.86 3.58 -20.66
CA GLY A 854 19.90 4.45 -19.97
C GLY A 854 20.23 4.81 -18.52
N ARG A 855 21.45 4.54 -18.04
CA ARG A 855 21.90 4.87 -16.66
C ARG A 855 23.07 5.82 -16.67
N ASN A 856 23.11 6.79 -15.75
CA ASN A 856 24.26 7.66 -15.58
C ASN A 856 24.83 7.55 -14.18
N HIS A 857 26.14 7.82 -14.09
CA HIS A 857 26.88 7.83 -12.85
C HIS A 857 27.37 9.25 -12.50
N PHE A 858 27.21 9.64 -11.25
CA PHE A 858 27.81 10.85 -10.70
C PHE A 858 28.16 10.67 -9.23
N ASP A 859 29.19 11.37 -8.78
CA ASP A 859 29.67 11.34 -7.41
C ASP A 859 29.16 12.56 -6.65
N VAL A 860 28.58 12.31 -5.49
CA VAL A 860 28.10 13.34 -4.57
C VAL A 860 29.00 13.38 -3.34
N LYS A 861 29.67 14.50 -3.11
CA LYS A 861 30.45 14.74 -1.89
C LYS A 861 29.54 15.39 -0.83
N ILE A 862 29.34 14.70 0.28
CA ILE A 862 28.55 15.19 1.42
C ILE A 862 29.40 16.21 2.19
N GLN A 863 28.87 17.43 2.33
CA GLN A 863 29.53 18.49 3.09
C GLN A 863 29.60 18.13 4.58
N GLY A 864 30.63 18.61 5.27
CA GLY A 864 30.88 18.30 6.69
C GLY A 864 31.48 16.91 6.95
N THR A 865 31.17 15.88 6.15
CA THR A 865 31.77 14.54 6.30
C THR A 865 32.94 14.28 5.34
N GLY A 866 32.94 14.95 4.19
CA GLY A 866 33.91 14.72 3.11
C GLY A 866 33.75 13.39 2.37
N ARG A 867 32.75 12.57 2.74
CA ARG A 867 32.46 11.29 2.09
C ARG A 867 31.94 11.53 0.68
N ILE A 868 32.43 10.72 -0.26
CA ILE A 868 31.97 10.68 -1.64
C ILE A 868 31.06 9.47 -1.80
N CYS A 869 29.85 9.71 -2.29
CA CYS A 869 28.83 8.68 -2.51
C CYS A 869 28.55 8.58 -4.01
N PRO A 870 28.75 7.39 -4.61
CA PRO A 870 28.38 7.16 -6.00
C PRO A 870 26.85 7.10 -6.15
N PHE A 871 26.32 7.79 -7.13
CA PHE A 871 24.92 7.72 -7.54
C PHE A 871 24.85 7.13 -8.94
N GLU A 872 24.07 6.05 -9.08
CA GLU A 872 23.66 5.49 -10.37
C GLU A 872 22.18 5.76 -10.55
N ILE A 873 21.81 6.51 -11.59
CA ILE A 873 20.43 6.93 -11.84
C ILE A 873 20.02 6.54 -13.25
N GLU A 874 18.91 5.82 -13.35
CA GLU A 874 18.20 5.60 -14.60
C GLU A 874 17.44 6.86 -15.01
N TYR A 875 17.73 7.38 -16.20
CA TYR A 875 17.12 8.61 -16.70
C TYR A 875 16.13 8.38 -17.83
N LYS A 876 15.85 7.11 -18.13
CA LYS A 876 14.91 6.68 -19.18
C LYS A 876 13.63 6.12 -18.59
N LEU A 877 12.57 6.16 -19.39
CA LEU A 877 11.32 5.44 -19.19
C LEU A 877 11.42 4.05 -19.86
N GLY A 878 10.45 3.18 -19.64
CA GLY A 878 10.42 1.80 -20.16
C GLY A 878 10.39 1.71 -21.69
N ASP A 879 9.92 2.77 -22.36
CA ASP A 879 9.97 2.92 -23.82
C ASP A 879 11.30 3.49 -24.34
N GLY A 880 12.24 3.82 -23.45
CA GLY A 880 13.55 4.38 -23.78
C GLY A 880 13.59 5.90 -23.93
N GLU A 881 12.45 6.59 -23.81
CA GLU A 881 12.37 8.05 -23.80
C GLU A 881 13.00 8.64 -22.53
N THR A 882 13.37 9.92 -22.56
CA THR A 882 13.94 10.59 -21.38
C THR A 882 12.86 10.87 -20.34
N ASP A 883 13.13 10.57 -19.07
CA ASP A 883 12.23 10.85 -17.96
C ASP A 883 12.34 12.32 -17.50
N PHE A 884 11.28 13.07 -17.80
CA PHE A 884 11.06 14.45 -17.36
C PHE A 884 10.04 14.58 -16.24
N HIS A 885 9.46 13.46 -15.78
CA HIS A 885 8.42 13.45 -14.76
C HIS A 885 9.01 13.37 -13.35
N HIS A 886 10.12 12.65 -13.20
CA HIS A 886 10.77 12.41 -11.90
C HIS A 886 12.09 13.18 -11.82
N PRO A 887 12.13 14.37 -11.18
CA PRO A 887 13.40 15.05 -10.92
C PRO A 887 14.21 14.31 -9.85
N TYR A 888 15.53 14.38 -9.93
CA TYR A 888 16.39 13.41 -9.21
C TYR A 888 16.99 13.94 -7.90
N ILE A 889 17.33 15.24 -7.81
CA ILE A 889 18.06 15.81 -6.67
C ILE A 889 17.61 17.25 -6.38
N TYR A 890 17.67 17.62 -5.10
CA TYR A 890 17.58 19.00 -4.60
C TYR A 890 18.83 19.85 -4.90
N THR A 891 18.65 21.14 -5.10
CA THR A 891 19.71 22.14 -5.33
C THR A 891 19.43 23.44 -4.57
N THR A 892 20.46 23.97 -3.91
CA THR A 892 20.45 25.27 -3.23
C THR A 892 20.89 26.42 -4.13
N ALA A 893 21.32 26.14 -5.38
CA ALA A 893 21.99 27.13 -6.21
C ALA A 893 21.01 28.17 -6.80
N GLU A 894 20.93 29.35 -6.18
CA GLU A 894 20.23 30.52 -6.74
C GLU A 894 20.91 31.11 -7.99
N ASN A 895 22.18 30.76 -8.27
CA ASN A 895 23.13 31.60 -9.01
C ASN A 895 23.20 31.43 -10.54
N ASN A 896 22.34 30.63 -11.19
CA ASN A 896 22.34 30.52 -12.67
C ASN A 896 20.94 30.70 -13.27
N ARG A 897 20.31 31.84 -12.94
CA ARG A 897 18.96 32.24 -13.40
C ARG A 897 18.91 32.70 -14.87
N ASN A 898 19.81 32.31 -15.77
CA ASN A 898 19.83 32.83 -17.15
C ASN A 898 19.57 31.82 -18.30
N ASP A 899 19.29 30.54 -18.01
CA ASP A 899 19.01 29.56 -19.08
C ASP A 899 17.52 29.37 -19.41
N SER A 900 17.26 29.11 -20.69
CA SER A 900 15.97 28.97 -21.39
C SER A 900 15.19 27.68 -21.11
N SER A 901 15.57 26.87 -20.12
CA SER A 901 14.89 25.60 -19.83
C SER A 901 13.67 25.78 -18.93
N PHE A 902 12.56 25.11 -19.26
CA PHE A 902 11.33 24.97 -18.46
C PHE A 902 11.59 24.67 -16.96
N PHE A 903 12.67 23.95 -16.66
CA PHE A 903 13.07 23.48 -15.33
C PHE A 903 14.00 24.45 -14.57
N LYS A 904 13.77 25.76 -14.67
CA LYS A 904 14.07 26.63 -13.52
C LYS A 904 13.05 26.25 -12.44
N THR A 905 13.34 25.12 -11.82
CA THR A 905 12.48 24.41 -10.89
C THR A 905 11.92 25.35 -9.87
N ILE A 906 10.63 25.20 -9.58
CA ILE A 906 9.97 26.06 -8.64
C ILE A 906 10.69 25.98 -7.29
N SER A 907 11.54 26.97 -7.02
CA SER A 907 12.11 27.22 -5.72
C SER A 907 11.01 27.88 -4.93
N TRP A 908 10.58 27.26 -3.83
CA TRP A 908 9.70 27.93 -2.90
C TRP A 908 10.47 29.14 -2.36
N GLU A 909 9.98 30.36 -2.58
CA GLU A 909 10.65 31.59 -2.10
C GLU A 909 10.83 31.62 -0.56
N ASN A 910 10.20 30.69 0.17
CA ASN A 910 10.28 30.59 1.63
C ASN A 910 11.51 29.83 2.17
N ASN A 911 12.59 29.62 1.40
CA ASN A 911 13.83 28.97 1.85
C ASN A 911 13.70 27.52 2.39
N GLU A 912 12.50 26.92 2.40
CA GLU A 912 12.25 25.59 3.00
C GLU A 912 12.28 24.42 1.99
N LEU A 913 12.38 24.70 0.68
CA LEU A 913 12.52 23.68 -0.36
C LEU A 913 13.44 24.18 -1.48
N CYS A 914 14.64 23.61 -1.51
CA CYS A 914 15.62 23.68 -2.59
C CYS A 914 14.99 23.41 -3.97
N GLY A 915 15.43 24.10 -5.02
CA GLY A 915 15.01 23.77 -6.40
C GLY A 915 15.38 22.32 -6.74
N MET A 916 14.74 21.68 -7.72
CA MET A 916 15.12 20.32 -8.14
C MET A 916 15.77 20.30 -9.51
N ILE A 917 16.58 19.30 -9.83
CA ILE A 917 17.25 19.26 -11.13
C ILE A 917 17.02 17.89 -11.77
N HIS A 918 16.59 17.89 -13.05
CA HIS A 918 16.70 16.68 -13.88
C HIS A 918 18.17 16.45 -14.27
N PHE A 919 18.59 15.20 -14.30
CA PHE A 919 19.98 14.82 -14.53
C PHE A 919 20.61 15.50 -15.77
N PHE A 920 19.85 15.68 -16.85
CA PHE A 920 20.33 16.36 -18.07
C PHE A 920 20.80 17.81 -17.83
N PHE A 921 20.22 18.50 -16.85
CA PHE A 921 20.67 19.84 -16.47
C PHE A 921 21.88 19.81 -15.55
N LEU A 922 22.15 18.71 -14.83
CA LEU A 922 23.41 18.54 -14.09
C LEU A 922 24.60 18.52 -15.06
N LYS A 923 24.47 17.83 -16.21
CA LYS A 923 25.48 17.81 -17.28
C LYS A 923 25.88 19.21 -17.79
N LYS A 924 24.90 20.12 -17.89
CA LYS A 924 25.10 21.50 -18.37
C LYS A 924 25.55 22.47 -17.27
N ARG A 925 25.33 22.11 -16.01
CA ARG A 925 25.58 22.95 -14.83
C ARG A 925 26.90 22.61 -14.12
N ALA A 926 27.74 21.74 -14.66
CA ALA A 926 29.11 21.57 -14.19
C ALA A 926 30.01 22.63 -14.87
N PRO A 927 30.51 23.67 -14.17
CA PRO A 927 31.75 24.33 -14.56
C PRO A 927 32.95 23.51 -14.00
N PRO A 928 34.17 23.73 -14.49
CA PRO A 928 35.35 22.90 -14.22
C PRO A 928 35.75 22.81 -12.75
#